data_AF-A0A8H7RJN9-F1
#
_entry.id   AF-A0A8H7RJN9-F1
#
_cell.length_a   1.000
_cell.length_b   1.000
_cell.length_c   1.000
_cell.angle_alpha   90.00
_cell.angle_beta   90.00
_cell.angle_gamma   90.00
#
_symmetry.space_group_name_H-M   'P 1'
#
loop_
_entity.id
_entity.type
_entity.pdbx_description
1 polymer ?
#
loop_
_entity_poly.entity_id
_entity_poly.type
_entity_poly.pdbx_seq_one_letter_code
_entity_poly.pdbx_strand_id
1 'polypeptide(L)'
;MSNKVTHQDKRHDLSLTLIYQSLQKPHSSTSVACRHDLHTASVKQLDYTLRKIKNYTKQATWPPRRLVRCLDYIFTHGFKSSPDLQDLVQLPSLKACVRWVLTAVDEESELGTVKFICNLLETLATKLPDSPYTVDILTEIKARHGPKLLLDGSNHPNHAVRTYSIRALSAKLQFFAKHLITLDAYAILSQSLFDIPNLLHLLMLKPPVSDASQKRAELEQCIMTCRLLESIFKYEQLDQISEQRKSFADSQVFFKLVFVWHQVCHHEYAILMNDQAPLKIKNEHWLIYSLTTIIQKCTCISQKAASCVATEGPRSQWQPYMTLLLQRWIRGTCCSMNTAVITQATLNTEKSILKKLLQISLDMAPILHHHMFWQDYVDQTVCDLTNFFMAFISQPILPEQAATIGTQSTLLHTNLCIDVEERGFTVTGEMLNTHQDLLVLLFESFIQHVQLASVDFIKLISGRVAWCLKSILNILLNASQLETSGLRTRILKLIVFFLHYYDAIDILATSTTSISPYVWGPTIELAKNGLLTAMSLSLDTDLTIHQTNIIYKAKRAFVSLEMISTHPRACERLVDCNVLQLVDISLIPSGDIMEKTSSLLAVYALFVRFIAALSRRTAFVRTRLRDECNLFPMIMKLLQEAIEHKEAKGDDTTIRSGWTHVISSCLLVVSSFQYDDASMRMWLSWSQRDQSDDTEMAEVDSTMVHSSKPRHASILPSILTILFPWRSKDLDIKEVLKSSDHYQVIILAAQVLDQLSGIPLCGRQMIMDDTALSNLSSLMIALTTAAVCKEKMQIDQSTMVMCKDKIEGQALDEFTETMMTEGDKPAVTEESLNYQCAGYLRKSAMRMLTCHDNIQFTILSDAFTTFFCSMLQHPATGTSHEYWRRAICEDLYEKKFSDFMSLYKFTEVSGDHAIKLNEFTAVAVGYSTIGATTAEEWNLALGVSILDGGIVNSKHIFGIFCQMLVYELEEEEEEEEEEKVSDSLLTLITPFRRNAAAQVMESLAFEFEIIWQTETDSIRDTGFSANCLQLQKPVETVYFRADDSSEVIPGNRQLLRARSPIFEALLSSDYAEESHLASSQAILLHDVTFHGLKLFISIIHQLNDGTSDVLDASITHWPDIVELLQISDRFGSTLVKQRCEHWVLDRVKHLHTITPQERRIYLEGLLCLYRQCRDPIESDGGITSNTWPFAVLTRESLKAISQYMTESCQTEEFIKMVNEKDFEELNSFCDGLASLIKK
;
A
#
# COMPACT_ATOMS: atom_id res chain seq x y z
N MET A 1 -14.38 1.61 130.11
CA MET A 1 -15.09 2.54 129.21
C MET A 1 -14.11 3.02 128.15
N SER A 2 -14.53 2.93 126.89
CA SER A 2 -14.00 3.56 125.67
C SER A 2 -12.48 3.67 125.50
N ASN A 3 -11.92 2.86 124.59
CA ASN A 3 -10.72 3.27 123.86
C ASN A 3 -10.81 2.95 122.37
N LYS A 4 -10.32 3.94 121.62
CA LYS A 4 -10.41 4.19 120.18
C LYS A 4 -9.92 3.02 119.32
N VAL A 5 -10.72 2.68 118.31
CA VAL A 5 -10.30 1.92 117.13
C VAL A 5 -9.71 2.91 116.12
N THR A 6 -8.40 2.83 115.90
CA THR A 6 -7.75 3.39 114.71
C THR A 6 -7.51 2.26 113.73
N HIS A 7 -8.20 2.31 112.58
CA HIS A 7 -7.89 1.53 111.40
C HIS A 7 -6.45 1.83 110.96
N GLN A 8 -5.52 0.89 111.18
CA GLN A 8 -4.24 0.84 110.47
C GLN A 8 -4.42 -0.05 109.24
N ASP A 9 -4.52 0.57 108.07
CA ASP A 9 -4.33 -0.10 106.78
C ASP A 9 -2.93 -0.72 106.75
N LYS A 10 -2.87 -2.06 106.71
CA LYS A 10 -1.64 -2.79 106.41
C LYS A 10 -1.22 -2.44 104.98
N ARG A 11 -0.17 -1.64 104.83
CA ARG A 11 0.54 -1.47 103.55
C ARG A 11 1.14 -2.83 103.14
N HIS A 12 0.51 -3.53 102.21
CA HIS A 12 1.15 -4.62 101.48
C HIS A 12 2.13 -4.01 100.47
N ASP A 13 3.38 -3.85 100.88
CA ASP A 13 4.47 -3.40 100.02
C ASP A 13 4.85 -4.52 99.04
N LEU A 14 4.54 -4.35 97.76
CA LEU A 14 5.02 -5.20 96.66
C LEU A 14 6.55 -5.12 96.59
N SER A 15 7.25 -6.11 97.16
CA SER A 15 8.71 -6.19 97.12
C SER A 15 9.20 -6.84 95.82
N LEU A 16 10.28 -6.30 95.24
CA LEU A 16 10.87 -6.82 93.99
C LEU A 16 11.39 -8.26 94.10
N THR A 17 11.81 -8.66 95.30
CA THR A 17 12.18 -10.05 95.62
C THR A 17 10.98 -10.99 95.57
N LEU A 18 9.82 -10.58 96.09
CA LEU A 18 8.59 -11.36 96.04
C LEU A 18 8.05 -11.48 94.60
N ILE A 19 8.13 -10.41 93.81
CA ILE A 19 7.79 -10.42 92.38
C ILE A 19 8.70 -11.38 91.60
N TYR A 20 10.01 -11.33 91.85
CA TYR A 20 10.98 -12.21 91.19
C TYR A 20 10.83 -13.69 91.58
N GLN A 21 10.54 -13.98 92.85
CA GLN A 21 10.24 -15.36 93.31
C GLN A 21 8.93 -15.88 92.71
N SER A 22 7.93 -15.01 92.56
CA SER A 22 6.64 -15.33 91.92
C SER A 22 6.79 -15.68 90.43
N LEU A 23 7.75 -15.03 89.75
CA LEU A 23 8.16 -15.34 88.39
C LEU A 23 8.82 -16.71 88.24
N GLN A 24 9.65 -17.13 89.20
CA GLN A 24 10.36 -18.42 89.15
C GLN A 24 9.45 -19.62 89.44
N LYS A 25 8.38 -19.42 90.22
CA LYS A 25 7.40 -20.46 90.60
C LYS A 25 5.97 -19.99 90.27
N PRO A 26 5.57 -19.99 88.99
CA PRO A 26 4.30 -19.38 88.56
C PRO A 26 3.03 -20.04 89.15
N HIS A 27 3.13 -21.29 89.59
CA HIS A 27 2.00 -22.05 90.16
C HIS A 27 2.01 -22.12 91.69
N SER A 28 2.92 -21.44 92.40
CA SER A 28 2.88 -21.40 93.86
C SER A 28 1.72 -20.53 94.37
N SER A 29 1.22 -20.83 95.57
CA SER A 29 0.21 -20.01 96.26
C SER A 29 0.69 -18.56 96.43
N THR A 30 1.98 -18.36 96.68
CA THR A 30 2.62 -17.04 96.75
C THR A 30 2.61 -16.28 95.42
N SER A 31 2.74 -16.97 94.29
CA SER A 31 2.67 -16.36 92.95
C SER A 31 1.23 -16.01 92.56
N VAL A 32 0.24 -16.80 92.99
CA VAL A 32 -1.19 -16.47 92.83
C VAL A 32 -1.55 -15.22 93.64
N ALA A 33 -1.12 -15.15 94.90
CA ALA A 33 -1.34 -13.98 95.77
C ALA A 33 -0.66 -12.72 95.18
N CYS A 34 0.60 -12.82 94.76
CA CYS A 34 1.33 -11.72 94.12
C CYS A 34 0.65 -11.22 92.83
N ARG A 35 0.08 -12.12 92.01
CA ARG A 35 -0.71 -11.74 90.82
C ARG A 35 -2.00 -11.01 91.19
N HIS A 36 -2.69 -11.46 92.23
CA HIS A 36 -3.88 -10.79 92.74
C HIS A 36 -3.54 -9.40 93.28
N ASP A 37 -2.48 -9.29 94.09
CA ASP A 37 -2.00 -8.03 94.65
C ASP A 37 -1.59 -7.04 93.55
N LEU A 38 -0.90 -7.50 92.50
CA LEU A 38 -0.54 -6.68 91.33
C LEU A 38 -1.78 -6.24 90.53
N HIS A 39 -2.80 -7.09 90.43
CA HIS A 39 -4.04 -6.80 89.72
C HIS A 39 -4.92 -5.78 90.47
N THR A 40 -4.91 -5.79 91.81
CA THR A 40 -5.68 -4.86 92.65
C THR A 40 -4.87 -3.64 93.11
N ALA A 41 -3.60 -3.53 92.71
CA ALA A 41 -2.72 -2.43 93.11
C ALA A 41 -3.19 -1.09 92.55
N SER A 42 -3.23 -0.07 93.39
CA SER A 42 -3.52 1.31 92.97
C SER A 42 -2.42 1.90 92.08
N VAL A 43 -2.76 2.88 91.24
CA VAL A 43 -1.81 3.62 90.38
C VAL A 43 -0.60 4.15 91.17
N LYS A 44 -0.80 4.62 92.41
CA LYS A 44 0.27 5.10 93.31
C LYS A 44 1.23 3.99 93.76
N GLN A 45 0.72 2.78 94.04
CA GLN A 45 1.55 1.63 94.43
C GLN A 45 2.37 1.11 93.24
N LEU A 46 1.80 1.11 92.04
CA LEU A 46 2.50 0.74 90.81
C LEU A 46 3.59 1.77 90.45
N ASP A 47 3.29 3.08 90.55
CA ASP A 47 4.28 4.16 90.34
C ASP A 47 5.46 4.06 91.32
N TYR A 48 5.19 3.83 92.62
CA TYR A 48 6.23 3.63 93.63
C TYR A 48 7.12 2.40 93.32
N THR A 49 6.52 1.31 92.87
CA THR A 49 7.24 0.09 92.48
C THR A 49 8.11 0.31 91.24
N LEU A 50 7.63 1.06 90.23
CA LEU A 50 8.42 1.44 89.06
C LEU A 50 9.59 2.36 89.43
N ARG A 51 9.38 3.34 90.33
CA ARG A 51 10.46 4.20 90.86
C ARG A 51 11.50 3.37 91.61
N LYS A 52 11.09 2.37 92.40
CA LYS A 52 12.01 1.41 93.03
C LYS A 52 12.85 0.67 91.99
N ILE A 53 12.23 0.12 90.94
CA ILE A 53 12.96 -0.55 89.84
C ILE A 53 14.02 0.39 89.27
N LYS A 54 13.64 1.62 88.89
CA LYS A 54 14.56 2.63 88.36
C LYS A 54 15.69 3.02 89.33
N ASN A 55 15.45 3.01 90.63
CA ASN A 55 16.52 3.28 91.60
C ASN A 55 17.50 2.11 91.67
N TYR A 56 17.01 0.87 91.57
CA TYR A 56 17.87 -0.31 91.48
C TYR A 56 18.67 -0.39 90.17
N THR A 57 18.22 0.24 89.08
CA THR A 57 19.03 0.29 87.85
C THR A 57 20.30 1.14 88.00
N LYS A 58 20.38 2.01 89.02
CA LYS A 58 21.57 2.81 89.35
C LYS A 58 22.50 2.11 90.35
N GLN A 59 22.05 1.00 90.94
CA GLN A 59 22.78 0.25 91.97
C GLN A 59 23.20 -1.10 91.39
N ALA A 60 24.47 -1.49 91.52
CA ALA A 60 24.99 -2.75 90.94
C ALA A 60 24.46 -4.05 91.59
N THR A 61 23.45 -3.97 92.47
CA THR A 61 22.97 -5.08 93.29
C THR A 61 22.02 -6.03 92.56
N TRP A 62 21.38 -5.57 91.48
CA TRP A 62 20.45 -6.39 90.69
C TRP A 62 20.89 -6.46 89.23
N PRO A 63 21.04 -7.66 88.64
CA PRO A 63 21.38 -7.78 87.23
C PRO A 63 20.21 -7.29 86.35
N PRO A 64 20.49 -6.54 85.26
CA PRO A 64 19.48 -5.95 84.38
C PRO A 64 18.41 -6.95 83.90
N ARG A 65 18.82 -8.16 83.50
CA ARG A 65 17.91 -9.25 83.07
C ARG A 65 16.80 -9.57 84.08
N ARG A 66 17.11 -9.56 85.39
CA ARG A 66 16.12 -9.86 86.44
C ARG A 66 15.13 -8.70 86.62
N LEU A 67 15.64 -7.46 86.57
CA LEU A 67 14.83 -6.25 86.67
C LEU A 67 13.85 -6.12 85.49
N VAL A 68 14.31 -6.40 84.26
CA VAL A 68 13.44 -6.41 83.07
C VAL A 68 12.34 -7.48 83.17
N ARG A 69 12.66 -8.68 83.67
CA ARG A 69 11.64 -9.73 83.91
C ARG A 69 10.60 -9.32 84.95
N CYS A 70 11.03 -8.69 86.05
CA CYS A 70 10.11 -8.13 87.05
C CYS A 70 9.22 -7.04 86.44
N LEU A 71 9.78 -6.18 85.59
CA LEU A 71 9.04 -5.15 84.88
C LEU A 71 7.99 -5.74 83.90
N ASP A 72 8.35 -6.75 83.11
CA ASP A 72 7.41 -7.46 82.23
C ASP A 72 6.28 -8.12 83.02
N TYR A 73 6.57 -8.67 84.20
CA TYR A 73 5.57 -9.29 85.07
C TYR A 73 4.61 -8.28 85.70
N ILE A 74 5.13 -7.15 86.21
CA ILE A 74 4.32 -6.04 86.72
C ILE A 74 3.44 -5.49 85.59
N PHE A 75 4.00 -5.35 84.39
CA PHE A 75 3.24 -4.88 83.25
C PHE A 75 2.13 -5.87 82.85
N THR A 76 2.45 -7.16 82.76
CA THR A 76 1.51 -8.21 82.33
C THR A 76 0.36 -8.41 83.31
N HIS A 77 0.61 -8.33 84.62
CA HIS A 77 -0.41 -8.62 85.64
C HIS A 77 -1.01 -7.37 86.31
N GLY A 78 -0.29 -6.25 86.33
CA GLY A 78 -0.77 -5.00 86.93
C GLY A 78 -1.24 -3.95 85.92
N PHE A 79 -0.56 -3.80 84.77
CA PHE A 79 -0.94 -2.78 83.78
C PHE A 79 -1.95 -3.32 82.76
N LYS A 80 -1.66 -4.47 82.16
CA LYS A 80 -2.47 -5.04 81.07
C LYS A 80 -3.91 -5.31 81.48
N SER A 81 -4.18 -5.62 82.74
CA SER A 81 -5.53 -5.95 83.24
C SER A 81 -6.26 -4.79 83.92
N SER A 82 -5.60 -3.65 84.14
CA SER A 82 -6.17 -2.53 84.89
C SER A 82 -7.17 -1.70 84.06
N PRO A 83 -8.29 -1.26 84.66
CA PRO A 83 -9.20 -0.28 84.06
C PRO A 83 -8.57 1.13 83.95
N ASP A 84 -7.59 1.47 84.80
CA ASP A 84 -6.95 2.80 84.87
C ASP A 84 -5.71 2.92 83.97
N LEU A 85 -5.68 2.17 82.86
CA LEU A 85 -4.52 2.06 81.97
C LEU A 85 -4.08 3.44 81.42
N GLN A 86 -5.03 4.35 81.18
CA GLN A 86 -4.74 5.69 80.66
C GLN A 86 -3.90 6.54 81.62
N ASP A 87 -4.15 6.45 82.93
CA ASP A 87 -3.40 7.16 83.95
C ASP A 87 -2.03 6.50 84.20
N LEU A 88 -1.98 5.17 84.11
CA LEU A 88 -0.77 4.37 84.26
C LEU A 88 0.25 4.63 83.12
N VAL A 89 -0.22 4.81 81.89
CA VAL A 89 0.60 5.11 80.70
C VAL A 89 1.23 6.52 80.78
N GLN A 90 0.58 7.45 81.49
CA GLN A 90 1.08 8.82 81.69
C GLN A 90 2.19 8.92 82.75
N LEU A 91 2.41 7.87 83.55
CA LEU A 91 3.37 7.91 84.64
C LEU A 91 4.80 8.22 84.16
N PRO A 92 5.47 9.25 84.71
CA PRO A 92 6.87 9.56 84.39
C PRO A 92 7.83 8.42 84.76
N SER A 93 7.47 7.61 85.76
CA SER A 93 8.23 6.43 86.17
C SER A 93 8.20 5.34 85.10
N LEU A 94 7.06 5.11 84.44
CA LEU A 94 6.94 4.18 83.32
C LEU A 94 7.77 4.67 82.12
N LYS A 95 7.64 5.95 81.72
CA LYS A 95 8.45 6.55 80.64
C LYS A 95 9.95 6.37 80.92
N ALA A 96 10.37 6.59 82.17
CA ALA A 96 11.76 6.40 82.56
C ALA A 96 12.23 4.94 82.58
N CYS A 97 11.36 3.99 82.96
CA CYS A 97 11.65 2.56 82.85
C CYS A 97 11.75 2.13 81.39
N VAL A 98 10.88 2.61 80.49
CA VAL A 98 10.96 2.36 79.04
C VAL A 98 12.27 2.88 78.46
N ARG A 99 12.68 4.11 78.81
CA ARG A 99 14.00 4.68 78.43
C ARG A 99 15.15 3.78 78.87
N TRP A 100 15.13 3.33 80.13
CA TRP A 100 16.18 2.48 80.66
C TRP A 100 16.24 1.13 79.94
N VAL A 101 15.10 0.47 79.75
CA VAL A 101 15.02 -0.83 79.05
C VAL A 101 15.60 -0.74 77.64
N LEU A 102 15.31 0.33 76.90
CA LEU A 102 15.85 0.54 75.54
C LEU A 102 17.36 0.77 75.52
N THR A 103 17.96 1.24 76.61
CA THR A 103 19.41 1.47 76.74
C THR A 103 20.18 0.34 77.41
N ALA A 104 19.51 -0.58 78.11
CA ALA A 104 20.11 -1.63 78.94
C ALA A 104 20.13 -3.02 78.25
N VAL A 105 20.20 -3.00 76.92
CA VAL A 105 20.17 -4.22 76.10
C VAL A 105 21.58 -4.80 76.01
N ASP A 106 21.78 -5.94 76.67
CA ASP A 106 22.95 -6.81 76.57
C ASP A 106 22.48 -8.21 76.09
N GLU A 107 23.38 -9.05 75.57
CA GLU A 107 23.04 -10.39 75.03
C GLU A 107 22.20 -11.26 75.99
N GLU A 108 22.37 -11.10 77.31
CA GLU A 108 21.62 -11.87 78.31
C GLU A 108 20.22 -11.32 78.63
N SER A 109 19.98 -10.02 78.43
CA SER A 109 18.72 -9.34 78.80
C SER A 109 17.75 -9.15 77.63
N GLU A 110 18.24 -9.33 76.40
CA GLU A 110 17.56 -9.02 75.14
C GLU A 110 16.14 -9.61 75.00
N LEU A 111 15.96 -10.91 75.27
CA LEU A 111 14.63 -11.54 75.20
C LEU A 111 13.62 -10.91 76.17
N GLY A 112 14.06 -10.54 77.38
CA GLY A 112 13.19 -9.89 78.36
C GLY A 112 12.78 -8.49 77.89
N THR A 113 13.73 -7.77 77.29
CA THR A 113 13.54 -6.42 76.78
C THR A 113 12.56 -6.39 75.60
N VAL A 114 12.80 -7.21 74.58
CA VAL A 114 11.93 -7.28 73.39
C VAL A 114 10.52 -7.75 73.77
N LYS A 115 10.40 -8.72 74.68
CA LYS A 115 9.09 -9.20 75.16
C LYS A 115 8.30 -8.12 75.89
N PHE A 116 8.95 -7.37 76.80
CA PHE A 116 8.30 -6.24 77.49
C PHE A 116 7.84 -5.17 76.50
N ILE A 117 8.69 -4.77 75.55
CA ILE A 117 8.35 -3.77 74.52
C ILE A 117 7.20 -4.26 73.64
N CYS A 118 7.22 -5.53 73.23
CA CYS A 118 6.14 -6.14 72.46
C CYS A 118 4.80 -6.08 73.22
N ASN A 119 4.79 -6.53 74.48
CA ASN A 119 3.60 -6.51 75.32
C ASN A 119 3.06 -5.09 75.53
N LEU A 120 3.96 -4.11 75.71
CA LEU A 120 3.61 -2.69 75.82
C LEU A 120 2.94 -2.18 74.55
N LEU A 121 3.55 -2.40 73.39
CA LEU A 121 3.04 -1.93 72.10
C LEU A 121 1.70 -2.58 71.72
N GLU A 122 1.55 -3.90 71.94
CA GLU A 122 0.28 -4.60 71.71
C GLU A 122 -0.85 -4.09 72.62
N THR A 123 -0.53 -3.80 73.89
CA THR A 123 -1.52 -3.26 74.83
C THR A 123 -1.93 -1.84 74.43
N LEU A 124 -0.99 -1.01 74.00
CA LEU A 124 -1.27 0.32 73.46
C LEU A 124 -2.05 0.26 72.14
N ALA A 125 -1.84 -0.77 71.32
CA ALA A 125 -2.57 -0.96 70.07
C ALA A 125 -4.03 -1.38 70.32
N THR A 126 -4.26 -2.29 71.26
CA THR A 126 -5.57 -2.89 71.52
C THR A 126 -6.47 -2.07 72.43
N LYS A 127 -5.91 -1.41 73.46
CA LYS A 127 -6.69 -0.70 74.49
C LYS A 127 -6.69 0.81 74.35
N LEU A 128 -5.70 1.40 73.68
CA LEU A 128 -5.55 2.86 73.54
C LEU A 128 -5.12 3.26 72.10
N PRO A 129 -5.89 2.91 71.06
CA PRO A 129 -5.50 3.09 69.66
C PRO A 129 -5.20 4.56 69.29
N ASP A 130 -6.07 5.50 69.68
CA ASP A 130 -6.05 6.91 69.23
C ASP A 130 -5.75 7.93 70.35
N SER A 131 -5.19 7.47 71.47
CA SER A 131 -4.89 8.34 72.61
C SER A 131 -3.64 9.21 72.36
N PRO A 132 -3.68 10.54 72.63
CA PRO A 132 -2.48 11.39 72.52
C PRO A 132 -1.35 10.93 73.44
N TYR A 133 -1.68 10.32 74.58
CA TYR A 133 -0.71 9.76 75.52
C TYR A 133 0.04 8.52 74.98
N THR A 134 -0.56 7.80 74.02
CA THR A 134 0.12 6.72 73.30
C THR A 134 1.22 7.28 72.41
N VAL A 135 1.01 8.46 71.78
CA VAL A 135 1.99 9.12 70.91
C VAL A 135 3.25 9.53 71.70
N ASP A 136 3.09 9.98 72.95
CA ASP A 136 4.22 10.31 73.84
C ASP A 136 5.15 9.13 74.12
N ILE A 137 4.61 7.93 74.37
CA ILE A 137 5.44 6.74 74.59
C ILE A 137 6.08 6.29 73.27
N LEU A 138 5.35 6.33 72.17
CA LEU A 138 5.86 5.93 70.86
C LEU A 138 6.98 6.87 70.36
N THR A 139 6.87 8.18 70.61
CA THR A 139 7.94 9.15 70.32
C THR A 139 9.18 8.89 71.16
N GLU A 140 9.02 8.51 72.44
CA GLU A 140 10.14 8.13 73.29
C GLU A 140 10.85 6.86 72.79
N ILE A 141 10.09 5.83 72.41
CA ILE A 141 10.64 4.59 71.82
C ILE A 141 11.39 4.91 70.53
N LYS A 142 10.84 5.78 69.67
CA LYS A 142 11.48 6.22 68.43
C LYS A 142 12.77 7.01 68.69
N ALA A 143 12.77 7.95 69.63
CA ALA A 143 13.92 8.80 69.96
C ALA A 143 15.13 8.02 70.49
N ARG A 144 14.90 6.82 71.04
CA ARG A 144 15.94 5.94 71.60
C ARG A 144 16.28 4.74 70.69
N HIS A 145 16.05 4.88 69.37
CA HIS A 145 16.33 3.84 68.37
C HIS A 145 15.60 2.50 68.62
N GLY A 146 14.48 2.50 69.34
CA GLY A 146 13.68 1.31 69.59
C GLY A 146 13.24 0.57 68.31
N PRO A 147 12.81 1.25 67.23
CA PRO A 147 12.49 0.59 65.98
C PRO A 147 13.69 -0.09 65.31
N LYS A 148 14.91 0.48 65.44
CA LYS A 148 16.14 -0.15 64.96
C LYS A 148 16.44 -1.41 65.75
N LEU A 149 16.36 -1.35 67.08
CA LEU A 149 16.56 -2.51 67.94
C LEU A 149 15.59 -3.67 67.64
N LEU A 150 14.31 -3.35 67.42
CA LEU A 150 13.31 -4.35 67.05
C LEU A 150 13.53 -4.87 65.62
N LEU A 151 14.04 -4.05 64.71
CA LEU A 151 14.36 -4.46 63.34
C LEU A 151 15.58 -5.40 63.32
N ASP A 152 16.64 -5.08 64.05
CA ASP A 152 17.81 -5.95 64.21
C ASP A 152 17.43 -7.28 64.89
N GLY A 153 16.57 -7.21 65.92
CA GLY A 153 16.01 -8.36 66.62
C GLY A 153 15.15 -9.30 65.75
N SER A 154 14.69 -8.84 64.58
CA SER A 154 13.91 -9.68 63.64
C SER A 154 14.76 -10.77 62.96
N ASN A 155 16.08 -10.59 62.89
CA ASN A 155 17.04 -11.54 62.32
C ASN A 155 17.88 -12.29 63.38
N HIS A 156 17.52 -12.18 64.66
CA HIS A 156 18.25 -12.76 65.77
C HIS A 156 18.23 -14.32 65.77
N PRO A 157 19.30 -15.05 66.13
CA PRO A 157 19.31 -16.52 66.10
C PRO A 157 18.24 -17.17 66.98
N ASN A 158 17.85 -16.53 68.08
CA ASN A 158 16.78 -16.99 68.96
C ASN A 158 15.36 -16.74 68.37
N HIS A 159 14.60 -17.81 68.13
CA HIS A 159 13.21 -17.78 67.62
C HIS A 159 12.26 -16.88 68.43
N ALA A 160 12.37 -16.91 69.77
CA ALA A 160 11.48 -16.11 70.61
C ALA A 160 11.75 -14.60 70.47
N VAL A 161 13.02 -14.19 70.36
CA VAL A 161 13.42 -12.79 70.15
C VAL A 161 12.87 -12.28 68.83
N ARG A 162 13.01 -13.06 67.75
CA ARG A 162 12.46 -12.71 66.44
C ARG A 162 10.94 -12.55 66.46
N THR A 163 10.24 -13.52 67.04
CA THR A 163 8.78 -13.51 67.13
C THR A 163 8.25 -12.28 67.88
N TYR A 164 8.81 -11.97 69.06
CA TYR A 164 8.39 -10.79 69.82
C TYR A 164 8.78 -9.48 69.10
N SER A 165 9.91 -9.44 68.39
CA SER A 165 10.33 -8.28 67.61
C SER A 165 9.35 -7.97 66.46
N ILE A 166 8.98 -8.99 65.67
CA ILE A 166 8.05 -8.84 64.56
C ILE A 166 6.65 -8.44 65.05
N ARG A 167 6.18 -9.04 66.15
CA ARG A 167 4.90 -8.67 66.79
C ARG A 167 4.91 -7.24 67.31
N ALA A 168 5.99 -6.82 67.96
CA ALA A 168 6.18 -5.46 68.45
C ALA A 168 6.10 -4.43 67.31
N LEU A 169 6.83 -4.67 66.21
CA LEU A 169 6.81 -3.80 65.02
C LEU A 169 5.42 -3.74 64.37
N SER A 170 4.73 -4.88 64.30
CA SER A 170 3.40 -4.98 63.70
C SER A 170 2.33 -4.22 64.49
N ALA A 171 2.41 -4.17 65.82
CA ALA A 171 1.39 -3.60 66.69
C ALA A 171 1.14 -2.09 66.48
N LYS A 172 2.17 -1.30 66.17
CA LYS A 172 2.06 0.15 65.93
C LYS A 172 2.80 0.58 64.66
N LEU A 173 2.68 -0.23 63.61
CA LEU A 173 3.41 -0.02 62.36
C LEU A 173 3.15 1.35 61.70
N GLN A 174 1.91 1.84 61.74
CA GLN A 174 1.53 3.16 61.20
C GLN A 174 2.45 4.29 61.67
N PHE A 175 2.86 4.24 62.95
CA PHE A 175 3.72 5.25 63.54
C PHE A 175 5.20 5.06 63.18
N PHE A 176 5.64 3.80 63.06
CA PHE A 176 7.04 3.47 62.80
C PHE A 176 7.40 3.34 61.31
N ALA A 177 6.44 3.20 60.40
CA ALA A 177 6.65 2.88 58.99
C ALA A 177 7.68 3.80 58.31
N LYS A 178 7.50 5.13 58.41
CA LYS A 178 8.46 6.10 57.83
C LYS A 178 9.88 5.91 58.36
N HIS A 179 10.02 5.60 59.66
CA HIS A 179 11.34 5.40 60.26
C HIS A 179 11.96 4.05 59.89
N LEU A 180 11.14 3.01 59.76
CA LEU A 180 11.60 1.70 59.28
C LEU A 180 12.09 1.76 57.83
N ILE A 181 11.42 2.54 56.97
CA ILE A 181 11.87 2.79 55.58
C ILE A 181 13.26 3.48 55.58
N THR A 182 13.48 4.47 56.45
CA THR A 182 14.82 5.11 56.57
C THR A 182 15.92 4.20 57.10
N LEU A 183 15.56 3.08 57.74
CA LEU A 183 16.50 2.10 58.29
C LEU A 183 16.68 0.88 57.37
N ASP A 184 16.27 0.97 56.10
CA ASP A 184 16.35 -0.12 55.12
C ASP A 184 15.64 -1.41 55.57
N ALA A 185 14.49 -1.26 56.22
CA ALA A 185 13.69 -2.39 56.67
C ALA A 185 13.29 -3.35 55.53
N TYR A 186 13.19 -2.86 54.29
CA TYR A 186 12.90 -3.71 53.14
C TYR A 186 13.98 -4.78 52.95
N ALA A 187 15.26 -4.39 52.95
CA ALA A 187 16.35 -5.34 52.79
C ALA A 187 16.51 -6.25 54.01
N ILE A 188 16.46 -5.69 55.23
CA ILE A 188 16.70 -6.43 56.48
C ILE A 188 15.64 -7.50 56.69
N LEU A 189 14.35 -7.17 56.50
CA LEU A 189 13.26 -8.13 56.68
C LEU A 189 13.27 -9.21 55.58
N SER A 190 13.63 -8.85 54.35
CA SER A 190 13.68 -9.81 53.23
C SER A 190 14.70 -10.93 53.46
N GLN A 191 15.81 -10.65 54.16
CA GLN A 191 16.82 -11.68 54.48
C GLN A 191 16.26 -12.84 55.29
N SER A 192 15.31 -12.57 56.21
CA SER A 192 14.65 -13.62 56.99
C SER A 192 13.78 -14.57 56.16
N LEU A 193 13.45 -14.18 54.92
CA LEU A 193 12.57 -14.94 54.02
C LEU A 193 13.34 -15.89 53.10
N PHE A 194 14.67 -15.79 53.02
CA PHE A 194 15.47 -16.55 52.05
C PHE A 194 15.51 -18.06 52.31
N ASP A 195 15.20 -18.51 53.53
CA ASP A 195 15.16 -19.94 53.88
C ASP A 195 13.79 -20.60 53.59
N ILE A 196 12.79 -19.84 53.15
CA ILE A 196 11.44 -20.36 52.86
C ILE A 196 11.47 -21.56 51.89
N PRO A 197 12.20 -21.53 50.75
CA PRO A 197 12.19 -22.68 49.83
C PRO A 197 12.68 -23.98 50.48
N ASN A 198 13.71 -23.90 51.32
CA ASN A 198 14.24 -25.06 52.05
C ASN A 198 13.21 -25.56 53.08
N LEU A 199 12.55 -24.65 53.80
CA LEU A 199 11.51 -24.99 54.77
C LEU A 199 10.33 -25.70 54.10
N LEU A 200 9.86 -25.19 52.96
CA LEU A 200 8.77 -25.81 52.19
C LEU A 200 9.16 -27.19 51.66
N HIS A 201 10.38 -27.35 51.14
CA HIS A 201 10.88 -28.64 50.67
C HIS A 201 10.94 -29.69 51.80
N LEU A 202 11.52 -29.33 52.95
CA LEU A 202 11.62 -30.22 54.11
C LEU A 202 10.26 -30.63 54.68
N LEU A 203 9.26 -29.74 54.62
CA LEU A 203 7.90 -30.02 55.07
C LEU A 203 7.12 -30.94 54.11
N MET A 204 7.55 -31.07 52.84
CA MET A 204 6.92 -31.96 51.85
C MET A 204 7.47 -33.38 51.84
N LEU A 205 8.65 -33.63 52.42
CA LEU A 205 9.26 -34.95 52.42
C LEU A 205 8.35 -35.98 53.11
N LYS A 206 8.15 -37.13 52.46
CA LYS A 206 7.45 -38.29 53.02
C LYS A 206 8.49 -39.40 53.26
N PRO A 207 8.71 -39.87 54.52
CA PRO A 207 8.06 -39.49 55.77
C PRO A 207 8.52 -38.12 56.33
N PRO A 208 7.71 -37.47 57.21
CA PRO A 208 8.04 -36.16 57.76
C PRO A 208 9.29 -36.20 58.65
N VAL A 209 10.11 -35.14 58.57
CA VAL A 209 11.32 -34.96 59.39
C VAL A 209 10.97 -34.90 60.89
N SER A 210 11.85 -35.41 61.76
CA SER A 210 11.65 -35.43 63.23
C SER A 210 11.32 -34.07 63.85
N ASP A 211 11.76 -32.98 63.23
CA ASP A 211 11.61 -31.60 63.72
C ASP A 211 10.52 -30.80 62.98
N ALA A 212 9.55 -31.48 62.35
CA ALA A 212 8.51 -30.83 61.54
C ALA A 212 7.70 -29.74 62.31
N SER A 213 7.53 -29.86 63.62
CA SER A 213 6.85 -28.84 64.45
C SER A 213 7.68 -27.56 64.58
N GLN A 214 8.99 -27.68 64.76
CA GLN A 214 9.92 -26.54 64.80
C GLN A 214 10.00 -25.86 63.44
N LYS A 215 10.10 -26.63 62.36
CA LYS A 215 10.13 -26.10 60.99
C LYS A 215 8.84 -25.37 60.60
N ARG A 216 7.68 -25.82 61.09
CA ARG A 216 6.41 -25.08 60.97
C ARG A 216 6.41 -23.77 61.75
N ALA A 217 6.96 -23.75 62.96
CA ALA A 217 7.07 -22.53 63.75
C ALA A 217 8.04 -21.50 63.11
N GLU A 218 9.08 -21.97 62.41
CA GLU A 218 9.97 -21.14 61.60
C GLU A 218 9.24 -20.57 60.37
N LEU A 219 8.43 -21.37 59.68
CA LEU A 219 7.60 -20.91 58.56
C LEU A 219 6.55 -19.87 58.99
N GLU A 220 5.84 -20.09 60.10
CA GLU A 220 4.89 -19.12 60.66
C GLU A 220 5.54 -17.77 60.96
N GLN A 221 6.78 -17.80 61.46
CA GLN A 221 7.56 -16.59 61.70
C GLN A 221 7.89 -15.86 60.38
N CYS A 222 8.30 -16.59 59.33
CA CYS A 222 8.53 -16.02 58.01
C CYS A 222 7.25 -15.38 57.45
N ILE A 223 6.08 -16.00 57.65
CA ILE A 223 4.78 -15.44 57.27
C ILE A 223 4.49 -14.13 58.03
N MET A 224 4.78 -14.07 59.34
CA MET A 224 4.66 -12.83 60.10
C MET A 224 5.59 -11.73 59.57
N THR A 225 6.82 -12.07 59.20
CA THR A 225 7.75 -11.12 58.58
C THR A 225 7.24 -10.65 57.22
N CYS A 226 6.75 -11.55 56.36
CA CYS A 226 6.13 -11.20 55.08
C CYS A 226 4.97 -10.22 55.25
N ARG A 227 4.09 -10.44 56.24
CA ARG A 227 2.96 -9.53 56.53
C ARG A 227 3.41 -8.17 57.04
N LEU A 228 4.44 -8.15 57.90
CA LEU A 228 5.05 -6.90 58.36
C LEU A 228 5.62 -6.13 57.16
N LEU A 229 6.36 -6.81 56.28
CA LEU A 229 6.93 -6.26 55.07
C LEU A 229 5.85 -5.70 54.13
N GLU A 230 4.82 -6.49 53.81
CA GLU A 230 3.66 -6.06 53.01
C GLU A 230 2.98 -4.81 53.61
N SER A 231 2.87 -4.77 54.94
CA SER A 231 2.24 -3.65 55.66
C SER A 231 3.12 -2.39 55.63
N ILE A 232 4.45 -2.52 55.64
CA ILE A 232 5.37 -1.38 55.44
C ILE A 232 5.12 -0.77 54.06
N PHE A 233 5.03 -1.61 53.03
CA PHE A 233 4.66 -1.20 51.67
C PHE A 233 3.26 -0.59 51.56
N LYS A 234 2.37 -0.78 52.54
CA LYS A 234 1.01 -0.21 52.56
C LYS A 234 0.96 1.19 53.16
N TYR A 235 1.83 1.50 54.13
CA TYR A 235 1.82 2.79 54.84
C TYR A 235 2.69 3.87 54.19
N GLU A 236 3.27 3.58 53.03
CA GLU A 236 3.90 4.56 52.15
C GLU A 236 2.82 5.29 51.33
N GLN A 237 2.85 6.64 51.30
CA GLN A 237 1.87 7.43 50.54
C GLN A 237 2.08 7.24 49.04
N LEU A 238 0.99 7.00 48.30
CA LEU A 238 1.00 6.71 46.86
C LEU A 238 1.65 7.82 46.01
N ASP A 239 1.56 9.09 46.45
CA ASP A 239 2.04 10.25 45.67
C ASP A 239 3.52 10.59 45.92
N GLN A 240 4.20 9.91 46.85
CA GLN A 240 5.62 10.12 47.18
C GLN A 240 6.32 8.77 47.42
N ILE A 241 6.65 8.07 46.34
CA ILE A 241 7.44 6.84 46.39
C ILE A 241 8.85 7.16 46.93
N SER A 242 9.27 6.50 48.00
CA SER A 242 10.59 6.71 48.58
C SER A 242 11.73 6.21 47.67
N GLU A 243 12.85 6.94 47.64
CA GLU A 243 14.08 6.48 46.96
C GLU A 243 14.55 5.12 47.50
N GLN A 244 14.32 4.85 48.78
CA GLN A 244 14.66 3.57 49.43
C GLN A 244 13.89 2.40 48.82
N ARG A 245 12.61 2.56 48.49
CA ARG A 245 11.84 1.51 47.81
C ARG A 245 12.34 1.24 46.40
N LYS A 246 12.67 2.29 45.64
CA LYS A 246 13.25 2.15 44.30
C LYS A 246 14.63 1.48 44.37
N SER A 247 15.47 1.90 45.32
CA SER A 247 16.78 1.29 45.60
C SER A 247 16.65 -0.18 46.00
N PHE A 248 15.65 -0.54 46.80
CA PHE A 248 15.38 -1.94 47.16
C PHE A 248 14.96 -2.76 45.93
N ALA A 249 14.05 -2.25 45.10
CA ALA A 249 13.58 -2.94 43.89
C ALA A 249 14.73 -3.19 42.88
N ASP A 250 15.72 -2.31 42.83
CA ASP A 250 16.92 -2.45 42.00
C ASP A 250 18.05 -3.30 42.63
N SER A 251 17.86 -3.76 43.87
CA SER A 251 18.90 -4.43 44.65
C SER A 251 18.98 -5.94 44.39
N GLN A 252 20.15 -6.52 44.66
CA GLN A 252 20.35 -7.97 44.69
C GLN A 252 19.51 -8.68 45.77
N VAL A 253 19.10 -7.95 46.81
CA VAL A 253 18.24 -8.49 47.88
C VAL A 253 16.84 -8.76 47.32
N PHE A 254 16.32 -7.88 46.47
CA PHE A 254 15.05 -8.10 45.76
C PHE A 254 15.14 -9.28 44.78
N PHE A 255 16.26 -9.44 44.04
CA PHE A 255 16.41 -10.58 43.13
C PHE A 255 16.39 -11.94 43.87
N LYS A 256 17.00 -12.00 45.06
CA LYS A 256 16.87 -13.18 45.94
C LYS A 256 15.43 -13.37 46.45
N LEU A 257 14.70 -12.28 46.70
CA LEU A 257 13.29 -12.38 47.08
C LEU A 257 12.42 -12.89 45.92
N VAL A 258 12.70 -12.50 44.68
CA VAL A 258 12.07 -13.07 43.47
C VAL A 258 12.34 -14.57 43.41
N PHE A 259 13.57 -15.01 43.73
CA PHE A 259 13.90 -16.44 43.82
C PHE A 259 13.00 -17.20 44.81
N VAL A 260 12.81 -16.64 46.00
CA VAL A 260 11.90 -17.21 47.00
C VAL A 260 10.46 -17.27 46.47
N TRP A 261 9.99 -16.18 45.87
CA TRP A 261 8.61 -16.06 45.40
C TRP A 261 8.27 -17.06 44.30
N HIS A 262 9.13 -17.24 43.28
CA HIS A 262 8.82 -18.17 42.20
C HIS A 262 8.86 -19.64 42.67
N GLN A 263 9.74 -19.99 43.61
CA GLN A 263 9.76 -21.32 44.23
C GLN A 263 8.49 -21.60 45.04
N VAL A 264 7.97 -20.59 45.75
CA VAL A 264 6.67 -20.68 46.45
C VAL A 264 5.53 -20.87 45.45
N CYS A 265 5.56 -20.17 44.30
CA CYS A 265 4.58 -20.37 43.23
C CYS A 265 4.62 -21.80 42.66
N HIS A 266 5.82 -22.33 42.38
CA HIS A 266 5.98 -23.71 41.92
C HIS A 266 5.50 -24.74 42.94
N HIS A 267 5.78 -24.50 44.23
CA HIS A 267 5.32 -25.35 45.32
C HIS A 267 3.79 -25.39 45.41
N GLU A 268 3.14 -24.23 45.40
CA GLU A 268 1.67 -24.13 45.41
C GLU A 268 1.06 -24.75 44.14
N TYR A 269 1.66 -24.54 42.97
CA TYR A 269 1.26 -25.21 41.73
C TYR A 269 1.31 -26.75 41.87
N ALA A 270 2.41 -27.30 42.37
CA ALA A 270 2.58 -28.75 42.55
C ALA A 270 1.59 -29.34 43.57
N ILE A 271 1.23 -28.59 44.61
CA ILE A 271 0.21 -29.01 45.59
C ILE A 271 -1.17 -29.03 44.94
N LEU A 272 -1.53 -27.97 44.24
CA LEU A 272 -2.86 -27.80 43.64
C LEU A 272 -3.11 -28.76 42.46
N MET A 273 -2.07 -29.16 41.72
CA MET A 273 -2.20 -30.14 40.62
C MET A 273 -2.43 -31.58 41.09
N ASN A 274 -1.97 -31.95 42.29
CA ASN A 274 -2.01 -33.34 42.77
C ASN A 274 -3.31 -33.70 43.53
N ASP A 275 -4.26 -32.78 43.70
CA ASP A 275 -5.58 -32.95 44.37
C ASP A 275 -5.55 -33.68 45.76
N GLN A 276 -4.37 -33.84 46.38
CA GLN A 276 -4.15 -34.72 47.54
C GLN A 276 -3.99 -34.01 48.90
N ALA A 277 -4.18 -32.69 48.99
CA ALA A 277 -3.94 -31.99 50.27
C ALA A 277 -5.26 -31.60 50.99
N PRO A 278 -5.45 -32.03 52.25
CA PRO A 278 -6.61 -31.67 53.06
C PRO A 278 -6.52 -30.21 53.49
N LEU A 279 -7.60 -29.43 53.29
CA LEU A 279 -8.19 -28.27 54.00
C LEU A 279 -7.48 -27.52 55.17
N LYS A 280 -6.19 -27.72 55.46
CA LYS A 280 -5.41 -27.11 56.55
C LYS A 280 -4.40 -26.06 56.06
N ILE A 281 -4.63 -25.45 54.90
CA ILE A 281 -3.72 -24.48 54.28
C ILE A 281 -4.32 -23.06 54.28
N LYS A 282 -4.56 -22.49 55.46
CA LYS A 282 -4.84 -21.04 55.53
C LYS A 282 -3.55 -20.23 55.43
N ASN A 283 -2.47 -20.71 56.05
CA ASN A 283 -1.24 -19.92 56.23
C ASN A 283 -0.37 -19.82 54.98
N GLU A 284 -0.30 -20.85 54.13
CA GLU A 284 0.56 -20.86 52.92
C GLU A 284 -0.04 -20.00 51.79
N HIS A 285 -1.37 -19.98 51.64
CA HIS A 285 -2.06 -19.05 50.72
C HIS A 285 -1.86 -17.57 51.10
N TRP A 286 -1.73 -17.25 52.39
CA TRP A 286 -1.36 -15.92 52.84
C TRP A 286 0.09 -15.57 52.48
N LEU A 287 1.00 -16.55 52.51
CA LEU A 287 2.39 -16.35 52.16
C LEU A 287 2.52 -15.92 50.69
N ILE A 288 1.92 -16.69 49.78
CA ILE A 288 1.96 -16.37 48.35
C ILE A 288 1.25 -15.05 48.05
N TYR A 289 0.12 -14.76 48.71
CA TYR A 289 -0.56 -13.47 48.58
C TYR A 289 0.34 -12.29 48.99
N SER A 290 0.99 -12.38 50.16
CA SER A 290 1.83 -11.31 50.70
C SER A 290 3.07 -11.10 49.82
N LEU A 291 3.74 -12.18 49.42
CA LEU A 291 4.90 -12.12 48.53
C LEU A 291 4.53 -11.55 47.16
N THR A 292 3.46 -12.03 46.54
CA THR A 292 3.00 -11.52 45.24
C THR A 292 2.65 -10.03 45.32
N THR A 293 2.09 -9.57 46.44
CA THR A 293 1.83 -8.13 46.67
C THR A 293 3.11 -7.31 46.73
N ILE A 294 4.15 -7.82 47.40
CA ILE A 294 5.46 -7.15 47.48
C ILE A 294 6.13 -7.10 46.11
N ILE A 295 6.17 -8.24 45.39
CA ILE A 295 6.73 -8.31 44.04
C ILE A 295 6.02 -7.34 43.10
N GLN A 296 4.68 -7.39 43.04
CA GLN A 296 3.86 -6.48 42.24
C GLN A 296 4.16 -5.01 42.54
N LYS A 297 4.26 -4.65 43.83
CA LYS A 297 4.59 -3.28 44.25
C LYS A 297 5.99 -2.84 43.83
N CYS A 298 6.94 -3.74 43.62
CA CYS A 298 8.27 -3.43 43.13
C CYS A 298 8.33 -3.39 41.59
N THR A 299 7.64 -4.30 40.90
CA THR A 299 7.60 -4.34 39.42
C THR A 299 6.93 -3.10 38.83
N CYS A 300 5.88 -2.56 39.47
CA CYS A 300 5.25 -1.32 39.02
C CYS A 300 6.18 -0.08 39.02
N ILE A 301 7.30 -0.11 39.77
CA ILE A 301 8.16 1.08 40.01
C ILE A 301 9.53 0.95 39.33
N SER A 302 10.03 -0.27 39.14
CA SER A 302 11.35 -0.53 38.55
C SER A 302 11.29 -1.47 37.36
N GLN A 303 11.82 -1.01 36.22
CA GLN A 303 12.05 -1.85 35.04
C GLN A 303 13.05 -2.98 35.32
N LYS A 304 14.05 -2.78 36.20
CA LYS A 304 15.00 -3.85 36.59
C LYS A 304 14.30 -4.94 37.40
N ALA A 305 13.39 -4.56 38.28
CA ALA A 305 12.58 -5.49 39.05
C ALA A 305 11.66 -6.31 38.13
N ALA A 306 10.98 -5.64 37.18
CA ALA A 306 10.17 -6.32 36.17
C ALA A 306 11.03 -7.26 35.30
N SER A 307 12.24 -6.84 34.91
CA SER A 307 13.15 -7.65 34.09
C SER A 307 13.63 -8.90 34.83
N CYS A 308 13.90 -8.81 36.13
CA CYS A 308 14.24 -9.96 36.96
C CYS A 308 13.12 -11.01 36.94
N VAL A 309 11.86 -10.58 37.08
CA VAL A 309 10.69 -11.47 37.06
C VAL A 309 10.39 -12.06 35.67
N ALA A 310 10.76 -11.34 34.60
CA ALA A 310 10.59 -11.77 33.22
C ALA A 310 11.62 -12.82 32.75
N THR A 311 12.73 -13.02 33.49
CA THR A 311 13.72 -14.05 33.16
C THR A 311 13.12 -15.46 33.16
N GLU A 312 13.67 -16.35 32.32
CA GLU A 312 13.12 -17.69 32.07
C GLU A 312 12.95 -18.54 33.34
N GLY A 313 13.93 -18.50 34.26
CA GLY A 313 13.90 -19.26 35.50
C GLY A 313 12.67 -18.95 36.37
N PRO A 314 12.50 -17.71 36.85
CA PRO A 314 11.29 -17.29 37.56
C PRO A 314 10.00 -17.49 36.74
N ARG A 315 10.01 -17.10 35.46
CA ARG A 315 8.82 -17.13 34.58
C ARG A 315 8.23 -18.52 34.42
N SER A 316 9.07 -19.51 34.15
CA SER A 316 8.66 -20.92 33.99
C SER A 316 7.95 -21.50 35.24
N GLN A 317 8.09 -20.86 36.40
CA GLN A 317 7.50 -21.32 37.66
C GLN A 317 6.23 -20.57 38.06
N TRP A 318 6.21 -19.23 37.97
CA TRP A 318 5.03 -18.46 38.39
C TRP A 318 3.91 -18.44 37.34
N GLN A 319 4.23 -18.55 36.04
CA GLN A 319 3.24 -18.51 34.98
C GLN A 319 2.27 -19.72 35.02
N PRO A 320 2.73 -20.99 35.11
CA PRO A 320 1.81 -22.13 35.23
C PRO A 320 0.87 -22.02 36.43
N TYR A 321 1.34 -21.40 37.51
CA TYR A 321 0.50 -21.11 38.68
C TYR A 321 -0.61 -20.08 38.36
N MET A 322 -0.30 -19.00 37.64
CA MET A 322 -1.32 -18.05 37.16
C MET A 322 -2.38 -18.74 36.31
N THR A 323 -1.95 -19.57 35.37
CA THR A 323 -2.82 -20.32 34.47
C THR A 323 -3.71 -21.32 35.21
N LEU A 324 -3.17 -22.02 36.22
CA LEU A 324 -3.96 -22.89 37.09
C LEU A 324 -5.01 -22.12 37.90
N LEU A 325 -4.71 -20.90 38.35
CA LEU A 325 -5.68 -20.04 39.03
C LEU A 325 -6.80 -19.60 38.08
N LEU A 326 -6.51 -19.29 36.81
CA LEU A 326 -7.52 -19.02 35.78
C LEU A 326 -8.46 -20.23 35.59
N GLN A 327 -7.88 -21.43 35.43
CA GLN A 327 -8.62 -22.69 35.31
C GLN A 327 -9.53 -22.95 36.52
N ARG A 328 -9.00 -22.83 37.74
CA ARG A 328 -9.76 -23.07 38.98
C ARG A 328 -10.87 -22.06 39.17
N TRP A 329 -10.63 -20.79 38.81
CA TRP A 329 -11.65 -19.76 38.89
C TRP A 329 -12.81 -20.04 37.94
N ILE A 330 -12.50 -20.44 36.69
CA ILE A 330 -13.50 -20.89 35.72
C ILE A 330 -14.25 -22.12 36.23
N ARG A 331 -13.55 -23.15 36.73
CA ARG A 331 -14.18 -24.36 37.27
C ARG A 331 -15.09 -24.08 38.46
N GLY A 332 -14.74 -23.11 39.31
CA GLY A 332 -15.52 -22.72 40.48
C GLY A 332 -16.73 -21.82 40.18
N THR A 333 -16.69 -21.07 39.06
CA THR A 333 -17.71 -20.05 38.75
C THR A 333 -18.63 -20.46 37.58
N CYS A 334 -18.13 -21.25 36.63
CA CYS A 334 -18.75 -21.48 35.31
C CYS A 334 -19.24 -22.93 35.08
N CYS A 335 -18.81 -23.90 35.88
CA CYS A 335 -19.19 -25.32 35.72
C CYS A 335 -20.47 -25.65 36.51
N SER A 336 -21.48 -26.22 35.84
CA SER A 336 -22.81 -26.49 36.44
C SER A 336 -22.96 -27.84 37.16
N MET A 337 -21.98 -28.75 37.03
CA MET A 337 -22.13 -30.18 37.40
C MET A 337 -21.42 -30.61 38.70
N ASN A 338 -20.76 -29.73 39.45
CA ASN A 338 -20.03 -30.14 40.67
C ASN A 338 -20.58 -29.48 41.93
N THR A 339 -20.85 -30.30 42.96
CA THR A 339 -20.74 -29.90 44.36
C THR A 339 -19.49 -29.07 44.54
N ALA A 340 -19.60 -27.86 45.11
CA ALA A 340 -18.50 -26.91 45.26
C ALA A 340 -17.29 -27.57 45.94
N VAL A 341 -16.32 -28.03 45.15
CA VAL A 341 -15.03 -28.55 45.63
C VAL A 341 -14.21 -27.44 46.29
N ILE A 342 -14.49 -26.18 45.92
CA ILE A 342 -13.79 -24.98 46.37
C ILE A 342 -14.78 -24.08 47.13
N THR A 343 -14.42 -23.68 48.36
CA THR A 343 -15.26 -22.74 49.12
C THR A 343 -15.18 -21.32 48.54
N GLN A 344 -16.25 -20.53 48.63
CA GLN A 344 -16.27 -19.14 48.15
C GLN A 344 -15.14 -18.28 48.75
N ALA A 345 -14.75 -18.55 50.00
CA ALA A 345 -13.65 -17.86 50.65
C ALA A 345 -12.29 -18.16 49.99
N THR A 346 -12.08 -19.41 49.56
CA THR A 346 -10.87 -19.82 48.84
C THR A 346 -10.83 -19.16 47.47
N LEU A 347 -11.95 -19.19 46.73
CA LEU A 347 -12.08 -18.59 45.40
C LEU A 347 -11.82 -17.07 45.41
N ASN A 348 -12.32 -16.35 46.42
CA ASN A 348 -12.07 -14.91 46.58
C ASN A 348 -10.59 -14.60 46.85
N THR A 349 -9.90 -15.49 47.57
CA THR A 349 -8.46 -15.35 47.86
C THR A 349 -7.64 -15.62 46.59
N GLU A 350 -7.94 -16.72 45.90
CA GLU A 350 -7.35 -17.08 44.60
C GLU A 350 -7.56 -15.94 43.57
N LYS A 351 -8.77 -15.37 43.47
CA LYS A 351 -9.09 -14.18 42.65
C LYS A 351 -8.15 -13.00 42.97
N SER A 352 -7.88 -12.78 44.25
CA SER A 352 -7.05 -11.65 44.71
C SER A 352 -5.56 -11.85 44.44
N ILE A 353 -5.10 -13.09 44.39
CA ILE A 353 -3.73 -13.48 43.97
C ILE A 353 -3.63 -13.35 42.45
N LEU A 354 -4.59 -13.93 41.71
CA LEU A 354 -4.66 -13.88 40.25
C LEU A 354 -4.56 -12.44 39.73
N LYS A 355 -5.31 -11.50 40.32
CA LYS A 355 -5.20 -10.07 39.95
C LYS A 355 -3.79 -9.52 40.09
N LYS A 356 -3.04 -9.92 41.12
CA LYS A 356 -1.68 -9.42 41.31
C LYS A 356 -0.72 -10.04 40.31
N LEU A 357 -0.90 -11.33 39.97
CA LEU A 357 -0.12 -12.00 38.93
C LEU A 357 -0.38 -11.39 37.54
N LEU A 358 -1.64 -11.08 37.22
CA LEU A 358 -2.00 -10.37 35.99
C LEU A 358 -1.40 -8.97 35.93
N GLN A 359 -1.35 -8.26 37.07
CA GLN A 359 -0.67 -6.96 37.14
C GLN A 359 0.85 -7.10 36.94
N ILE A 360 1.48 -8.13 37.50
CA ILE A 360 2.91 -8.42 37.26
C ILE A 360 3.17 -8.74 35.78
N SER A 361 2.28 -9.52 35.15
CA SER A 361 2.29 -9.80 33.71
C SER A 361 2.15 -8.51 32.87
N LEU A 362 1.31 -7.57 33.30
CA LEU A 362 1.20 -6.25 32.67
C LEU A 362 2.47 -5.40 32.83
N ASP A 363 3.04 -5.35 34.03
CA ASP A 363 4.24 -4.57 34.33
C ASP A 363 5.46 -5.04 33.52
N MET A 364 5.53 -6.33 33.18
CA MET A 364 6.63 -6.89 32.39
C MET A 364 6.44 -6.75 30.87
N ALA A 365 5.22 -6.59 30.38
CA ALA A 365 4.94 -6.58 28.94
C ALA A 365 5.88 -5.64 28.12
N PRO A 366 6.18 -4.40 28.56
CA PRO A 366 7.05 -3.49 27.80
C PRO A 366 8.50 -3.95 27.64
N ILE A 367 9.00 -4.86 28.48
CA ILE A 367 10.42 -5.27 28.51
C ILE A 367 10.66 -6.70 28.03
N LEU A 368 9.59 -7.48 27.77
CA LEU A 368 9.67 -8.89 27.39
C LEU A 368 10.57 -9.15 26.18
N HIS A 369 10.54 -8.26 25.18
CA HIS A 369 11.31 -8.39 23.94
C HIS A 369 12.84 -8.44 24.13
N HIS A 370 13.36 -8.08 25.32
CA HIS A 370 14.78 -8.17 25.66
C HIS A 370 15.21 -9.53 26.23
N HIS A 371 14.29 -10.48 26.43
CA HIS A 371 14.56 -11.78 27.05
C HIS A 371 14.46 -12.94 26.06
N MET A 372 15.15 -14.06 26.29
CA MET A 372 15.03 -15.24 25.42
C MET A 372 13.68 -15.95 25.63
N PHE A 373 13.15 -16.58 24.56
CA PHE A 373 11.86 -17.30 24.55
C PHE A 373 10.66 -16.46 24.98
N TRP A 374 10.72 -15.14 24.76
CA TRP A 374 9.65 -14.21 25.11
C TRP A 374 8.43 -14.34 24.20
N GLN A 375 8.61 -14.75 22.95
CA GLN A 375 7.51 -14.90 21.99
C GLN A 375 6.63 -16.09 22.33
N ASP A 376 7.21 -17.26 22.66
CA ASP A 376 6.48 -18.44 23.14
C ASP A 376 5.66 -18.13 24.41
N TYR A 377 6.19 -17.28 25.28
CA TYR A 377 5.48 -16.78 26.46
C TYR A 377 4.24 -15.97 26.09
N VAL A 378 4.43 -14.99 25.21
CA VAL A 378 3.35 -14.10 24.80
C VAL A 378 2.25 -14.90 24.11
N ASP A 379 2.62 -15.77 23.17
CA ASP A 379 1.66 -16.62 22.45
C ASP A 379 0.91 -17.55 23.42
N GLN A 380 1.59 -18.19 24.38
CA GLN A 380 0.91 -19.00 25.41
C GLN A 380 0.00 -18.17 26.32
N THR A 381 0.40 -16.96 26.72
CA THR A 381 -0.41 -16.09 27.57
C THR A 381 -1.67 -15.63 26.83
N VAL A 382 -1.54 -15.26 25.55
CA VAL A 382 -2.68 -14.91 24.69
C VAL A 382 -3.58 -16.12 24.46
N CYS A 383 -3.03 -17.33 24.32
CA CYS A 383 -3.78 -18.58 24.26
C CYS A 383 -4.61 -18.79 25.53
N ASP A 384 -3.98 -18.72 26.71
CA ASP A 384 -4.62 -18.94 28.00
C ASP A 384 -5.76 -17.94 28.26
N LEU A 385 -5.54 -16.66 27.92
CA LEU A 385 -6.56 -15.62 28.03
C LEU A 385 -7.71 -15.83 27.04
N THR A 386 -7.41 -16.26 25.81
CA THR A 386 -8.45 -16.58 24.81
C THR A 386 -9.31 -17.76 25.27
N ASN A 387 -8.68 -18.84 25.76
CA ASN A 387 -9.37 -20.00 26.32
C ASN A 387 -10.20 -19.62 27.54
N PHE A 388 -9.70 -18.73 28.40
CA PHE A 388 -10.45 -18.18 29.52
C PHE A 388 -11.72 -17.46 29.06
N PHE A 389 -11.62 -16.53 28.10
CA PHE A 389 -12.78 -15.78 27.62
C PHE A 389 -13.83 -16.69 26.96
N MET A 390 -13.37 -17.65 26.14
CA MET A 390 -14.26 -18.64 25.54
C MET A 390 -14.98 -19.48 26.60
N ALA A 391 -14.23 -19.99 27.60
CA ALA A 391 -14.78 -20.78 28.69
C ALA A 391 -15.79 -19.99 29.54
N PHE A 392 -15.50 -18.72 29.80
CA PHE A 392 -16.37 -17.83 30.57
C PHE A 392 -17.70 -17.55 29.85
N ILE A 393 -17.68 -17.39 28.53
CA ILE A 393 -18.88 -17.06 27.74
C ILE A 393 -19.70 -18.32 27.43
N SER A 394 -19.04 -19.46 27.22
CA SER A 394 -19.66 -20.72 26.78
C SER A 394 -20.39 -21.47 27.90
N GLN A 395 -20.83 -20.79 28.96
CA GLN A 395 -21.47 -21.42 30.11
C GLN A 395 -22.82 -22.09 29.76
N PRO A 396 -23.13 -23.25 30.35
CA PRO A 396 -22.28 -24.06 31.22
C PRO A 396 -21.21 -24.85 30.43
N ILE A 397 -20.02 -24.99 31.02
CA ILE A 397 -18.91 -25.80 30.46
C ILE A 397 -18.61 -27.02 31.33
N LEU A 398 -18.06 -28.05 30.71
CA LEU A 398 -17.59 -29.26 31.39
C LEU A 398 -16.22 -29.04 32.07
N PRO A 399 -15.89 -29.75 33.17
CA PRO A 399 -14.58 -29.61 33.83
C PRO A 399 -13.39 -29.89 32.91
N GLU A 400 -13.51 -30.80 31.96
CA GLU A 400 -12.48 -31.11 30.95
C GLU A 400 -12.21 -29.92 30.03
N GLN A 401 -13.25 -29.11 29.75
CA GLN A 401 -13.14 -27.90 28.95
C GLN A 401 -12.44 -26.77 29.70
N ALA A 402 -12.60 -26.69 31.03
CA ALA A 402 -11.83 -25.75 31.85
C ALA A 402 -10.34 -26.13 31.90
N ALA A 403 -10.01 -27.42 31.78
CA ALA A 403 -8.63 -27.92 31.82
C ALA A 403 -7.79 -27.63 30.57
N THR A 404 -8.38 -27.02 29.54
CA THR A 404 -7.65 -26.58 28.34
C THR A 404 -6.90 -25.27 28.55
N ILE A 405 -7.27 -24.48 29.56
CA ILE A 405 -6.52 -23.30 30.00
C ILE A 405 -5.13 -23.77 30.48
N GLY A 406 -4.06 -23.33 29.81
CA GLY A 406 -2.68 -23.78 30.08
C GLY A 406 -2.15 -24.89 29.19
N THR A 407 -2.93 -25.35 28.23
CA THR A 407 -2.46 -26.24 27.17
C THR A 407 -2.16 -25.44 25.91
N GLN A 408 -1.25 -25.96 25.08
CA GLN A 408 -0.98 -25.39 23.75
C GLN A 408 -2.13 -25.61 22.76
N SER A 409 -3.07 -26.50 23.09
CA SER A 409 -4.23 -26.75 22.25
C SER A 409 -5.29 -25.67 22.46
N THR A 410 -5.68 -25.00 21.37
CA THR A 410 -6.82 -24.06 21.33
C THR A 410 -8.17 -24.80 21.36
N LEU A 411 -8.26 -25.89 22.16
CA LEU A 411 -9.29 -26.93 22.17
C LEU A 411 -10.54 -26.54 22.99
N LEU A 412 -11.15 -25.41 22.69
CA LEU A 412 -12.61 -25.36 22.72
C LEU A 412 -13.05 -25.52 21.26
N HIS A 413 -13.61 -26.69 20.93
CA HIS A 413 -14.14 -26.99 19.61
C HIS A 413 -15.04 -25.83 19.14
N THR A 414 -14.95 -25.46 17.87
CA THR A 414 -15.84 -24.49 17.20
C THR A 414 -17.33 -24.77 17.43
N ASN A 415 -17.68 -26.03 17.71
CA ASN A 415 -19.01 -26.48 18.12
C ASN A 415 -19.54 -25.85 19.43
N LEU A 416 -18.70 -25.21 20.24
CA LEU A 416 -19.12 -24.46 21.43
C LEU A 416 -19.46 -23.00 21.13
N CYS A 417 -19.05 -22.48 19.97
CA CYS A 417 -19.30 -21.11 19.52
C CYS A 417 -20.70 -20.94 18.91
N ILE A 418 -21.73 -21.53 19.53
CA ILE A 418 -23.13 -21.24 19.19
C ILE A 418 -23.45 -19.83 19.70
N ASP A 419 -24.14 -19.02 18.89
CA ASP A 419 -24.45 -17.64 19.28
C ASP A 419 -25.21 -17.62 20.62
N VAL A 420 -24.82 -16.72 21.53
CA VAL A 420 -25.38 -16.64 22.90
C VAL A 420 -26.89 -16.42 22.88
N GLU A 421 -27.40 -15.76 21.83
CA GLU A 421 -28.83 -15.55 21.59
C GLU A 421 -29.56 -16.88 21.31
N GLU A 422 -28.98 -17.77 20.51
CA GLU A 422 -29.55 -19.08 20.18
C GLU A 422 -29.50 -20.05 21.36
N ARG A 423 -28.45 -19.93 22.20
CA ARG A 423 -28.27 -20.76 23.40
C ARG A 423 -29.12 -20.32 24.59
N GLY A 424 -29.64 -19.09 24.56
CA GLY A 424 -30.22 -18.41 25.71
C GLY A 424 -29.14 -17.87 26.66
N PHE A 425 -29.34 -16.65 27.16
CA PHE A 425 -28.38 -15.95 28.03
C PHE A 425 -28.23 -16.66 29.38
N THR A 426 -27.24 -17.55 29.50
CA THR A 426 -26.82 -18.15 30.78
C THR A 426 -25.93 -17.19 31.58
N VAL A 427 -25.10 -16.40 30.89
CA VAL A 427 -24.31 -15.31 31.48
C VAL A 427 -25.14 -14.02 31.46
N THR A 428 -25.47 -13.50 32.65
CA THR A 428 -26.24 -12.26 32.80
C THR A 428 -25.34 -11.03 32.87
N GLY A 429 -25.87 -9.85 32.53
CA GLY A 429 -25.15 -8.58 32.72
C GLY A 429 -24.76 -8.34 34.19
N GLU A 430 -25.56 -8.81 35.15
CA GLU A 430 -25.24 -8.76 36.57
C GLU A 430 -23.99 -9.58 36.93
N MET A 431 -23.80 -10.75 36.32
CA MET A 431 -22.58 -11.56 36.49
C MET A 431 -21.35 -10.81 35.95
N LEU A 432 -21.45 -10.22 34.76
CA LEU A 432 -20.37 -9.39 34.19
C LEU A 432 -20.03 -8.21 35.11
N ASN A 433 -21.02 -7.54 35.68
CA ASN A 433 -20.81 -6.42 36.59
C ASN A 433 -20.16 -6.87 37.90
N THR A 434 -20.57 -8.02 38.45
CA THR A 434 -20.01 -8.61 39.68
C THR A 434 -18.51 -8.95 39.55
N HIS A 435 -18.06 -9.28 38.33
CA HIS A 435 -16.68 -9.65 38.04
C HIS A 435 -15.92 -8.65 37.17
N GLN A 436 -16.47 -7.44 36.99
CA GLN A 436 -15.92 -6.39 36.13
C GLN A 436 -14.48 -6.04 36.51
N ASP A 437 -14.18 -6.04 37.81
CA ASP A 437 -12.87 -5.76 38.39
C ASP A 437 -11.76 -6.73 37.95
N LEU A 438 -12.08 -7.99 37.67
CA LEU A 438 -11.15 -8.99 37.13
C LEU A 438 -11.11 -8.92 35.60
N LEU A 439 -12.28 -8.82 34.96
CA LEU A 439 -12.39 -8.76 33.49
C LEU A 439 -11.66 -7.55 32.90
N VAL A 440 -11.73 -6.39 33.55
CA VAL A 440 -10.96 -5.20 33.16
C VAL A 440 -9.46 -5.50 33.07
N LEU A 441 -8.91 -6.16 34.09
CA LEU A 441 -7.49 -6.47 34.17
C LEU A 441 -7.08 -7.56 33.16
N LEU A 442 -7.95 -8.55 32.94
CA LEU A 442 -7.75 -9.58 31.91
C LEU A 442 -7.73 -8.97 30.51
N PHE A 443 -8.66 -8.06 30.19
CA PHE A 443 -8.66 -7.38 28.91
C PHE A 443 -7.45 -6.46 28.74
N GLU A 444 -6.99 -5.77 29.79
CA GLU A 444 -5.76 -4.99 29.73
C GLU A 444 -4.55 -5.87 29.46
N SER A 445 -4.43 -6.98 30.18
CA SER A 445 -3.37 -7.98 29.96
C SER A 445 -3.43 -8.49 28.52
N PHE A 446 -4.61 -8.84 28.03
CA PHE A 446 -4.81 -9.29 26.66
C PHE A 446 -4.40 -8.23 25.63
N ILE A 447 -4.80 -6.97 25.80
CA ILE A 447 -4.45 -5.85 24.90
C ILE A 447 -2.93 -5.69 24.78
N GLN A 448 -2.19 -5.77 25.89
CA GLN A 448 -0.73 -5.61 25.87
C GLN A 448 -0.03 -6.82 25.23
N HIS A 449 -0.47 -8.04 25.55
CA HIS A 449 0.19 -9.25 25.04
C HIS A 449 -0.16 -9.55 23.58
N VAL A 450 -1.40 -9.30 23.13
CA VAL A 450 -1.79 -9.55 21.74
C VAL A 450 -1.03 -8.66 20.74
N GLN A 451 -0.59 -7.47 21.17
CA GLN A 451 0.24 -6.58 20.35
C GLN A 451 1.68 -7.11 20.15
N LEU A 452 2.12 -8.01 21.04
CA LEU A 452 3.45 -8.62 21.03
C LEU A 452 3.43 -10.04 20.44
N ALA A 453 2.25 -10.63 20.22
CA ALA A 453 2.07 -11.99 19.76
C ALA A 453 2.48 -12.16 18.28
N SER A 454 2.79 -13.39 17.88
CA SER A 454 3.12 -13.69 16.48
C SER A 454 1.91 -13.48 15.55
N VAL A 455 2.15 -12.95 14.34
CA VAL A 455 1.07 -12.64 13.38
C VAL A 455 0.28 -13.90 13.00
N ASP A 456 0.97 -15.03 12.82
CA ASP A 456 0.35 -16.31 12.48
C ASP A 456 -0.52 -16.85 13.61
N PHE A 457 -0.08 -16.68 14.86
CA PHE A 457 -0.90 -17.04 16.02
C PHE A 457 -2.13 -16.14 16.16
N ILE A 458 -1.99 -14.82 15.91
CA ILE A 458 -3.14 -13.90 15.94
C ILE A 458 -4.17 -14.29 14.87
N LYS A 459 -3.74 -14.63 13.65
CA LYS A 459 -4.62 -15.15 12.59
C LYS A 459 -5.44 -16.35 13.12
N LEU A 460 -4.78 -17.33 13.74
CA LEU A 460 -5.40 -18.55 14.29
C LEU A 460 -6.47 -18.29 15.38
N ILE A 461 -6.30 -17.26 16.22
CA ILE A 461 -7.22 -16.97 17.34
C ILE A 461 -8.28 -15.90 17.01
N SER A 462 -8.08 -15.12 15.96
CA SER A 462 -8.86 -13.90 15.67
C SER A 462 -10.37 -14.11 15.64
N GLY A 463 -10.85 -15.14 14.92
CA GLY A 463 -12.29 -15.48 14.87
C GLY A 463 -12.89 -15.85 16.23
N ARG A 464 -12.14 -16.57 17.08
CA ARG A 464 -12.58 -16.98 18.42
C ARG A 464 -12.68 -15.79 19.37
N VAL A 465 -11.69 -14.91 19.33
CA VAL A 465 -11.69 -13.68 20.13
C VAL A 465 -12.82 -12.75 19.68
N ALA A 466 -13.03 -12.61 18.37
CA ALA A 466 -14.15 -11.85 17.81
C ALA A 466 -15.50 -12.38 18.29
N TRP A 467 -15.69 -13.71 18.33
CA TRP A 467 -16.90 -14.33 18.89
C TRP A 467 -17.09 -13.98 20.37
N CYS A 468 -16.01 -14.00 21.16
CA CYS A 468 -16.07 -13.62 22.57
C CYS A 468 -16.48 -12.15 22.76
N LEU A 469 -15.87 -11.24 21.98
CA LEU A 469 -16.15 -9.80 22.05
C LEU A 469 -17.58 -9.50 21.61
N LYS A 470 -18.04 -10.11 20.50
CA LYS A 470 -19.44 -10.06 20.01
C LYS A 470 -20.41 -10.48 21.11
N SER A 471 -20.14 -11.63 21.74
CA SER A 471 -21.00 -12.20 22.78
C SER A 471 -21.09 -11.31 24.02
N ILE A 472 -19.97 -10.76 24.50
CA ILE A 472 -19.97 -9.84 25.66
C ILE A 472 -20.73 -8.54 25.34
N LEU A 473 -20.57 -8.00 24.12
CA LEU A 473 -21.34 -6.82 23.69
C LEU A 473 -22.85 -7.09 23.71
N ASN A 474 -23.29 -8.23 23.16
CA ASN A 474 -24.70 -8.61 23.16
C ASN A 474 -25.26 -8.74 24.58
N ILE A 475 -24.51 -9.38 25.50
CA ILE A 475 -24.93 -9.51 26.91
C ILE A 475 -25.07 -8.14 27.58
N LEU A 476 -24.09 -7.25 27.38
CA LEU A 476 -24.10 -5.90 27.97
C LEU A 476 -25.21 -5.02 27.39
N LEU A 477 -25.49 -5.15 26.09
CA LEU A 477 -26.54 -4.42 25.41
C LEU A 477 -27.92 -4.85 25.92
N ASN A 478 -28.18 -6.15 25.98
CA ASN A 478 -29.45 -6.69 26.48
C ASN A 478 -29.68 -6.40 27.96
N ALA A 479 -28.61 -6.25 28.74
CA ALA A 479 -28.68 -5.81 30.14
C ALA A 479 -28.80 -4.30 30.31
N SER A 480 -28.82 -3.49 29.23
CA SER A 480 -28.81 -2.02 29.26
C SER A 480 -27.63 -1.38 30.02
N GLN A 481 -26.51 -2.10 30.13
CA GLN A 481 -25.32 -1.70 30.90
C GLN A 481 -24.11 -1.32 30.03
N LEU A 482 -24.26 -1.39 28.69
CA LEU A 482 -23.17 -1.19 27.75
C LEU A 482 -22.49 0.19 27.88
N GLU A 483 -23.28 1.26 27.98
CA GLU A 483 -22.77 2.63 28.09
C GLU A 483 -22.04 2.88 29.42
N THR A 484 -22.52 2.28 30.51
CA THR A 484 -21.98 2.46 31.87
C THR A 484 -20.84 1.49 32.21
N SER A 485 -20.61 0.46 31.40
CA SER A 485 -19.62 -0.58 31.71
C SER A 485 -18.18 -0.12 31.43
N GLY A 486 -17.30 -0.27 32.42
CA GLY A 486 -15.85 -0.08 32.27
C GLY A 486 -15.19 -1.04 31.28
N LEU A 487 -15.89 -2.09 30.81
CA LEU A 487 -15.37 -3.02 29.81
C LEU A 487 -15.45 -2.45 28.39
N ARG A 488 -16.39 -1.53 28.12
CA ARG A 488 -16.68 -1.01 26.78
C ARG A 488 -15.43 -0.54 26.05
N THR A 489 -14.69 0.40 26.64
CA THR A 489 -13.51 1.01 25.99
C THR A 489 -12.42 0.01 25.62
N ARG A 490 -12.29 -1.08 26.38
CA ARG A 490 -11.30 -2.15 26.15
C ARG A 490 -11.77 -3.10 25.04
N ILE A 491 -13.05 -3.47 25.06
CA ILE A 491 -13.68 -4.27 24.01
C ILE A 491 -13.60 -3.55 22.66
N LEU A 492 -13.97 -2.27 22.60
CA LEU A 492 -13.91 -1.48 21.37
C LEU A 492 -12.49 -1.40 20.80
N LYS A 493 -11.46 -1.20 21.65
CA LYS A 493 -10.05 -1.21 21.23
C LYS A 493 -9.65 -2.56 20.61
N LEU A 494 -10.08 -3.67 21.21
CA LEU A 494 -9.79 -5.00 20.69
C LEU A 494 -10.53 -5.27 19.37
N ILE A 495 -11.79 -4.84 19.25
CA ILE A 495 -12.53 -4.96 17.99
C ILE A 495 -11.79 -4.23 16.87
N VAL A 496 -11.44 -2.95 17.07
CA VAL A 496 -10.67 -2.18 16.08
C VAL A 496 -9.35 -2.86 15.71
N PHE A 497 -8.68 -3.50 16.68
CA PHE A 497 -7.47 -4.29 16.41
C PHE A 497 -7.76 -5.53 15.54
N PHE A 498 -8.77 -6.33 15.89
CA PHE A 498 -9.09 -7.57 15.17
C PHE A 498 -9.77 -7.38 13.81
N LEU A 499 -10.29 -6.19 13.51
CA LEU A 499 -10.83 -5.85 12.18
C LEU A 499 -9.79 -5.81 11.05
N HIS A 500 -8.53 -6.18 11.34
CA HIS A 500 -7.47 -6.42 10.35
C HIS A 500 -7.33 -7.92 9.97
N TYR A 501 -8.23 -8.79 10.43
CA TYR A 501 -8.16 -10.24 10.21
C TYR A 501 -9.50 -10.77 9.68
N TYR A 502 -9.45 -11.57 8.59
CA TYR A 502 -10.65 -12.06 7.89
C TYR A 502 -11.58 -12.89 8.80
N ASP A 503 -11.06 -13.86 9.54
CA ASP A 503 -11.87 -14.70 10.43
C ASP A 503 -12.64 -13.88 11.49
N ALA A 504 -12.06 -12.76 11.96
CA ALA A 504 -12.75 -11.86 12.88
C ALA A 504 -13.87 -11.07 12.19
N ILE A 505 -13.63 -10.61 10.95
CA ILE A 505 -14.63 -9.91 10.13
C ILE A 505 -15.82 -10.82 9.85
N ASP A 506 -15.58 -12.07 9.49
CA ASP A 506 -16.64 -13.06 9.19
C ASP A 506 -17.57 -13.25 10.40
N ILE A 507 -16.99 -13.43 11.59
CA ILE A 507 -17.75 -13.58 12.83
C ILE A 507 -18.51 -12.30 13.19
N LEU A 508 -17.88 -11.13 13.09
CA LEU A 508 -18.51 -9.85 13.42
C LEU A 508 -19.60 -9.44 12.40
N ALA A 509 -19.48 -9.84 11.14
CA ALA A 509 -20.48 -9.59 10.10
C ALA A 509 -21.81 -10.32 10.37
N THR A 510 -21.76 -11.45 11.08
CA THR A 510 -22.96 -12.20 11.50
C THR A 510 -23.66 -11.61 12.73
N SER A 511 -23.13 -10.53 13.31
CA SER A 511 -23.71 -9.89 14.50
C SER A 511 -25.12 -9.33 14.28
N THR A 512 -25.85 -9.16 15.39
CA THR A 512 -27.13 -8.45 15.39
C THR A 512 -26.95 -6.99 14.98
N THR A 513 -27.97 -6.42 14.34
CA THR A 513 -27.95 -5.02 13.87
C THR A 513 -27.80 -4.04 15.04
N SER A 514 -28.27 -4.42 16.23
CA SER A 514 -28.23 -3.59 17.44
C SER A 514 -26.82 -3.33 17.98
N ILE A 515 -25.86 -4.25 17.83
CA ILE A 515 -24.45 -4.01 18.22
C ILE A 515 -23.59 -3.45 17.09
N SER A 516 -24.12 -3.34 15.86
CA SER A 516 -23.36 -2.86 14.68
C SER A 516 -22.72 -1.48 14.88
N PRO A 517 -23.36 -0.47 15.52
CA PRO A 517 -22.73 0.82 15.79
C PRO A 517 -21.49 0.72 16.68
N TYR A 518 -21.42 -0.27 17.57
CA TYR A 518 -20.29 -0.49 18.47
C TYR A 518 -19.17 -1.29 17.82
N VAL A 519 -19.49 -2.14 16.83
CA VAL A 519 -18.49 -2.92 16.10
C VAL A 519 -17.82 -2.05 15.03
N TRP A 520 -18.62 -1.39 14.19
CA TRP A 520 -18.13 -0.69 13.00
C TRP A 520 -17.90 0.80 13.22
N GLY A 521 -18.74 1.44 14.04
CA GLY A 521 -18.70 2.89 14.30
C GLY A 521 -17.34 3.42 14.77
N PRO A 522 -16.65 2.78 15.75
CA PRO A 522 -15.36 3.28 16.22
C PRO A 522 -14.29 3.38 15.13
N THR A 523 -14.26 2.43 14.20
CA THR A 523 -13.31 2.45 13.07
C THR A 523 -13.66 3.56 12.08
N ILE A 524 -14.96 3.76 11.81
CA ILE A 524 -15.46 4.85 10.95
C ILE A 524 -15.14 6.22 11.58
N GLU A 525 -15.31 6.38 12.89
CA GLU A 525 -14.97 7.61 13.62
C GLU A 525 -13.47 7.92 13.57
N LEU A 526 -12.61 6.92 13.74
CA LEU A 526 -11.15 7.09 13.63
C LEU A 526 -10.74 7.54 12.22
N ALA A 527 -11.35 6.98 11.18
CA ALA A 527 -11.15 7.40 9.79
C ALA A 527 -11.65 8.85 9.57
N LYS A 528 -12.87 9.18 10.01
CA LYS A 528 -13.45 10.52 9.92
C LYS A 528 -12.59 11.58 10.61
N ASN A 529 -12.13 11.30 11.82
CA ASN A 529 -11.28 12.21 12.59
C ASN A 529 -9.94 12.48 11.87
N GLY A 530 -9.41 11.50 11.14
CA GLY A 530 -8.23 11.68 10.28
C GLY A 530 -8.47 12.69 9.17
N LEU A 531 -9.56 12.53 8.43
CA LEU A 531 -9.93 13.44 7.33
C LEU A 531 -10.24 14.86 7.84
N LEU A 532 -10.99 14.98 8.94
CA LEU A 532 -11.27 16.29 9.57
C LEU A 532 -9.99 16.96 10.10
N THR A 533 -9.05 16.18 10.63
CA THR A 533 -7.76 16.72 11.07
C THR A 533 -6.99 17.26 9.88
N ALA A 534 -6.96 16.55 8.74
CA ALA A 534 -6.31 17.01 7.51
C ALA A 534 -6.90 18.35 7.01
N MET A 535 -8.23 18.51 7.06
CA MET A 535 -8.90 19.77 6.70
C MET A 535 -8.56 20.94 7.62
N SER A 536 -8.24 20.67 8.89
CA SER A 536 -7.89 21.72 9.88
C SER A 536 -6.43 22.19 9.80
N LEU A 537 -5.60 21.60 8.93
CA LEU A 537 -4.19 21.95 8.81
C LEU A 537 -4.01 23.21 7.96
N SER A 538 -3.26 24.19 8.49
CA SER A 538 -2.77 25.34 7.73
C SER A 538 -1.39 25.08 7.12
N LEU A 539 -1.09 25.71 5.99
CA LEU A 539 0.19 25.60 5.27
C LEU A 539 1.42 25.97 6.14
N ASP A 540 1.31 26.98 6.99
CA ASP A 540 2.45 27.55 7.72
C ASP A 540 2.83 26.83 9.03
N THR A 541 2.04 25.82 9.45
CA THR A 541 2.22 25.15 10.75
C THR A 541 2.67 23.69 10.61
N ASP A 542 3.70 23.32 11.36
CA ASP A 542 4.13 21.93 11.52
C ASP A 542 3.10 21.08 12.27
N LEU A 543 3.08 19.78 11.98
CA LEU A 543 2.19 18.81 12.61
C LEU A 543 2.56 18.57 14.07
N THR A 544 1.60 18.78 14.97
CA THR A 544 1.74 18.42 16.38
C THR A 544 1.74 16.90 16.58
N ILE A 545 2.38 16.40 17.64
CA ILE A 545 2.39 14.96 18.00
C ILE A 545 0.96 14.38 18.09
N HIS A 546 0.01 15.18 18.57
CA HIS A 546 -1.40 14.77 18.65
C HIS A 546 -2.02 14.55 17.27
N GLN A 547 -1.80 15.47 16.32
CA GLN A 547 -2.29 15.36 14.94
C GLN A 547 -1.65 14.16 14.22
N THR A 548 -0.35 13.96 14.38
CA THR A 548 0.36 12.79 13.81
C THR A 548 -0.21 11.46 14.32
N ASN A 549 -0.54 11.38 15.61
CA ASN A 549 -1.18 10.19 16.19
C ASN A 549 -2.59 9.95 15.64
N ILE A 550 -3.36 11.01 15.35
CA ILE A 550 -4.68 10.88 14.71
C ILE A 550 -4.52 10.35 13.28
N ILE A 551 -3.60 10.92 12.50
CA ILE A 551 -3.32 10.50 11.11
C ILE A 551 -2.88 9.03 11.07
N TYR A 552 -1.99 8.60 11.99
CA TYR A 552 -1.57 7.21 12.08
C TYR A 552 -2.73 6.25 12.38
N LYS A 553 -3.63 6.62 13.30
CA LYS A 553 -4.82 5.83 13.61
C LYS A 553 -5.79 5.77 12.43
N ALA A 554 -5.98 6.89 11.72
CA ALA A 554 -6.83 6.95 10.53
C ALA A 554 -6.28 6.07 9.40
N LYS A 555 -4.96 6.07 9.18
CA LYS A 555 -4.30 5.18 8.22
C LYS A 555 -4.63 3.71 8.51
N ARG A 556 -4.48 3.27 9.77
CA ARG A 556 -4.84 1.90 10.18
C ARG A 556 -6.34 1.63 10.03
N ALA A 557 -7.19 2.59 10.38
CA ALA A 557 -8.63 2.46 10.23
C ALA A 557 -9.05 2.25 8.77
N PHE A 558 -8.47 2.99 7.81
CA PHE A 558 -8.75 2.78 6.39
C PHE A 558 -8.29 1.43 5.86
N VAL A 559 -7.17 0.88 6.36
CA VAL A 559 -6.77 -0.51 6.04
C VAL A 559 -7.84 -1.50 6.51
N SER A 560 -8.33 -1.35 7.75
CA SER A 560 -9.42 -2.20 8.24
C SER A 560 -10.70 -2.02 7.41
N LEU A 561 -11.10 -0.78 7.10
CA LEU A 561 -12.31 -0.50 6.33
C LEU A 561 -12.23 -1.08 4.91
N GLU A 562 -11.07 -1.00 4.25
CA GLU A 562 -10.84 -1.65 2.95
C GLU A 562 -11.03 -3.15 3.07
N MET A 563 -10.40 -3.80 4.07
CA MET A 563 -10.58 -5.24 4.32
C MET A 563 -12.03 -5.62 4.61
N ILE A 564 -12.72 -4.89 5.48
CA ILE A 564 -14.13 -5.13 5.83
C ILE A 564 -15.02 -5.03 4.58
N SER A 565 -14.75 -4.05 3.71
CA SER A 565 -15.52 -3.82 2.48
C SER A 565 -15.41 -4.98 1.48
N THR A 566 -14.39 -5.84 1.61
CA THR A 566 -14.29 -7.04 0.78
C THR A 566 -15.32 -8.12 1.14
N HIS A 567 -15.83 -8.13 2.37
CA HIS A 567 -16.83 -9.09 2.84
C HIS A 567 -18.26 -8.56 2.63
N PRO A 568 -19.13 -9.28 1.87
CA PRO A 568 -20.40 -8.73 1.37
C PRO A 568 -21.36 -8.29 2.48
N ARG A 569 -21.57 -9.13 3.51
CA ARG A 569 -22.45 -8.81 4.63
C ARG A 569 -21.87 -7.73 5.55
N ALA A 570 -20.55 -7.61 5.62
CA ALA A 570 -19.91 -6.59 6.46
C ALA A 570 -20.00 -5.22 5.79
N CYS A 571 -19.86 -5.18 4.46
CA CYS A 571 -20.11 -4.01 3.62
C CYS A 571 -21.52 -3.43 3.83
N GLU A 572 -22.57 -4.26 3.84
CA GLU A 572 -23.93 -3.81 4.15
C GLU A 572 -24.02 -3.18 5.55
N ARG A 573 -23.40 -3.80 6.56
CA ARG A 573 -23.39 -3.25 7.93
C ARG A 573 -22.61 -1.94 8.06
N LEU A 574 -21.58 -1.71 7.25
CA LEU A 574 -20.90 -0.41 7.20
C LEU A 574 -21.85 0.68 6.70
N VAL A 575 -22.66 0.37 5.69
CA VAL A 575 -23.63 1.30 5.10
C VAL A 575 -24.73 1.64 6.10
N ASP A 576 -25.23 0.64 6.83
CA ASP A 576 -26.18 0.85 7.93
C ASP A 576 -25.61 1.74 9.06
N CYS A 577 -24.29 1.69 9.27
CA CYS A 577 -23.57 2.54 10.22
C CYS A 577 -23.14 3.90 9.64
N ASN A 578 -23.77 4.36 8.56
CA ASN A 578 -23.52 5.65 7.91
C ASN A 578 -22.05 5.85 7.47
N VAL A 579 -21.37 4.81 6.98
CA VAL A 579 -20.00 4.97 6.44
C VAL A 579 -19.94 5.92 5.24
N LEU A 580 -21.05 6.04 4.50
CA LEU A 580 -21.16 6.90 3.31
C LEU A 580 -20.96 8.39 3.62
N GLN A 581 -21.11 8.81 4.88
CA GLN A 581 -20.80 10.19 5.31
C GLN A 581 -19.33 10.59 5.10
N LEU A 582 -18.43 9.61 4.88
CA LEU A 582 -17.03 9.86 4.56
C LEU A 582 -16.84 10.32 3.10
N VAL A 583 -17.83 10.12 2.24
CA VAL A 583 -17.79 10.49 0.82
C VAL A 583 -18.34 11.91 0.67
N ASP A 584 -17.51 12.89 1.02
CA ASP A 584 -17.84 14.31 0.92
C ASP A 584 -16.66 15.10 0.34
N ILE A 585 -16.96 15.98 -0.61
CA ILE A 585 -15.98 16.89 -1.22
C ILE A 585 -15.36 17.83 -0.18
N SER A 586 -16.10 18.15 0.90
CA SER A 586 -15.60 19.02 1.97
C SER A 586 -14.48 18.38 2.81
N LEU A 587 -14.19 17.09 2.62
CA LEU A 587 -13.12 16.35 3.31
C LEU A 587 -11.83 16.26 2.48
N ILE A 588 -11.82 16.87 1.29
CA ILE A 588 -10.67 16.91 0.38
C ILE A 588 -9.98 18.30 0.48
N PRO A 589 -8.82 18.41 1.15
CA PRO A 589 -8.02 19.63 1.21
C PRO A 589 -7.32 19.89 -0.14
N SER A 590 -6.65 21.03 -0.28
CA SER A 590 -5.79 21.29 -1.44
C SER A 590 -4.55 20.37 -1.45
N GLY A 591 -3.98 20.14 -2.63
CA GLY A 591 -2.84 19.25 -2.79
C GLY A 591 -1.62 19.66 -1.96
N ASP A 592 -1.35 20.96 -1.81
CA ASP A 592 -0.24 21.44 -0.96
C ASP A 592 -0.37 21.01 0.52
N ILE A 593 -1.59 20.87 1.04
CA ILE A 593 -1.81 20.37 2.42
C ILE A 593 -1.55 18.86 2.48
N MET A 594 -1.94 18.13 1.44
CA MET A 594 -1.74 16.68 1.38
C MET A 594 -0.25 16.29 1.29
N GLU A 595 0.56 17.09 0.59
CA GLU A 595 2.01 16.86 0.44
C GLU A 595 2.80 17.05 1.72
N LYS A 596 2.24 17.69 2.75
CA LYS A 596 2.95 17.96 4.02
C LYS A 596 3.61 16.74 4.62
N THR A 597 2.99 15.56 4.48
CA THR A 597 3.59 14.29 4.88
C THR A 597 3.18 13.17 3.93
N SER A 598 4.10 12.24 3.67
CA SER A 598 3.80 10.99 2.95
C SER A 598 2.71 10.14 3.62
N SER A 599 2.53 10.30 4.94
CA SER A 599 1.46 9.63 5.68
C SER A 599 0.06 10.16 5.35
N LEU A 600 -0.09 11.46 5.06
CA LEU A 600 -1.35 12.04 4.59
C LEU A 600 -1.71 11.51 3.19
N LEU A 601 -0.74 11.50 2.26
CA LEU A 601 -0.94 10.90 0.93
C LEU A 601 -1.36 9.43 1.03
N ALA A 602 -0.73 8.65 1.92
CA ALA A 602 -1.12 7.27 2.17
C ALA A 602 -2.54 7.13 2.74
N VAL A 603 -2.98 8.06 3.59
CA VAL A 603 -4.36 8.08 4.12
C VAL A 603 -5.36 8.31 2.99
N TYR A 604 -5.13 9.29 2.11
CA TYR A 604 -6.03 9.57 0.99
C TYR A 604 -6.03 8.45 -0.05
N ALA A 605 -4.87 7.84 -0.34
CA ALA A 605 -4.81 6.66 -1.20
C ALA A 605 -5.64 5.50 -0.62
N LEU A 606 -5.49 5.20 0.68
CA LEU A 606 -6.26 4.15 1.35
C LEU A 606 -7.76 4.49 1.45
N PHE A 607 -8.11 5.75 1.68
CA PHE A 607 -9.49 6.22 1.68
C PHE A 607 -10.18 5.96 0.34
N VAL A 608 -9.51 6.30 -0.76
CA VAL A 608 -10.06 6.09 -2.11
C VAL A 608 -10.08 4.60 -2.47
N ARG A 609 -9.07 3.81 -2.07
CA ARG A 609 -9.10 2.35 -2.21
C ARG A 609 -10.25 1.72 -1.45
N PHE A 610 -10.51 2.20 -0.24
CA PHE A 610 -11.67 1.79 0.54
C PHE A 610 -12.97 2.08 -0.23
N ILE A 611 -13.13 3.27 -0.83
CA ILE A 611 -14.30 3.59 -1.67
C ILE A 611 -14.39 2.65 -2.88
N ALA A 612 -13.28 2.32 -3.53
CA ALA A 612 -13.24 1.37 -4.64
C ALA A 612 -13.65 -0.05 -4.21
N ALA A 613 -13.19 -0.51 -3.04
CA ALA A 613 -13.58 -1.79 -2.46
C ALA A 613 -15.07 -1.82 -2.10
N LEU A 614 -15.57 -0.73 -1.53
CA LEU A 614 -16.96 -0.54 -1.12
C LEU A 614 -17.91 -0.58 -2.33
N SER A 615 -17.54 0.06 -3.43
CA SER A 615 -18.33 0.12 -4.68
C SER A 615 -18.26 -1.19 -5.50
N ARG A 616 -17.18 -1.96 -5.43
CA ARG A 616 -17.03 -3.17 -6.26
C ARG A 616 -18.01 -4.30 -5.90
N ARG A 617 -18.37 -4.46 -4.62
CA ARG A 617 -19.06 -5.68 -4.13
C ARG A 617 -20.57 -5.70 -4.33
N THR A 618 -21.29 -4.63 -4.01
CA THR A 618 -22.76 -4.64 -4.01
C THR A 618 -23.34 -3.55 -4.90
N ALA A 619 -24.27 -3.92 -5.78
CA ALA A 619 -24.94 -2.96 -6.67
C ALA A 619 -25.75 -1.90 -5.91
N PHE A 620 -26.32 -2.28 -4.76
CA PHE A 620 -27.00 -1.39 -3.83
C PHE A 620 -26.10 -0.23 -3.39
N VAL A 621 -24.85 -0.52 -3.02
CA VAL A 621 -23.92 0.51 -2.54
C VAL A 621 -23.45 1.41 -3.66
N ARG A 622 -23.21 0.87 -4.87
CA ARG A 622 -22.93 1.69 -6.06
C ARG A 622 -24.05 2.69 -6.34
N THR A 623 -25.29 2.24 -6.28
CA THR A 623 -26.47 3.08 -6.53
C THR A 623 -26.55 4.22 -5.51
N ARG A 624 -26.38 3.94 -4.20
CA ARG A 624 -26.37 4.99 -3.17
C ARG A 624 -25.19 5.95 -3.30
N LEU A 625 -23.99 5.44 -3.59
CA LEU A 625 -22.82 6.28 -3.83
C LEU A 625 -22.99 7.23 -5.02
N ARG A 626 -23.72 6.79 -6.06
CA ARG A 626 -24.02 7.60 -7.24
C ARG A 626 -25.10 8.65 -6.96
N ASP A 627 -26.18 8.24 -6.29
CA ASP A 627 -27.41 9.03 -6.20
C ASP A 627 -27.49 9.90 -4.93
N GLU A 628 -26.86 9.48 -3.83
CA GLU A 628 -26.96 10.14 -2.51
C GLU A 628 -25.66 10.84 -2.06
N CYS A 629 -24.53 10.61 -2.72
CA CYS A 629 -23.22 11.11 -2.29
C CYS A 629 -22.53 11.97 -3.35
N ASN A 630 -21.61 12.84 -2.92
CA ASN A 630 -20.79 13.68 -3.80
C ASN A 630 -19.59 12.91 -4.41
N LEU A 631 -19.78 11.65 -4.81
CA LEU A 631 -18.70 10.77 -5.24
C LEU A 631 -17.93 11.33 -6.46
N PHE A 632 -18.65 11.65 -7.54
CA PHE A 632 -18.05 12.12 -8.79
C PHE A 632 -17.19 13.37 -8.61
N PRO A 633 -17.71 14.49 -8.04
CA PRO A 633 -16.89 15.68 -7.84
C PRO A 633 -15.71 15.47 -6.90
N MET A 634 -15.87 14.63 -5.87
CA MET A 634 -14.81 14.34 -4.91
C MET A 634 -13.64 13.60 -5.59
N ILE A 635 -13.92 12.56 -6.37
CA ILE A 635 -12.88 11.79 -7.08
C ILE A 635 -12.25 12.62 -8.19
N MET A 636 -13.04 13.41 -8.94
CA MET A 636 -12.52 14.32 -9.97
C MET A 636 -11.56 15.37 -9.38
N LYS A 637 -11.94 16.03 -8.29
CA LYS A 637 -11.07 17.00 -7.60
C LYS A 637 -9.77 16.34 -7.14
N LEU A 638 -9.87 15.19 -6.48
CA LEU A 638 -8.69 14.50 -5.95
C LEU A 638 -7.75 13.98 -7.05
N LEU A 639 -8.31 13.49 -8.16
CA LEU A 639 -7.54 13.05 -9.32
C LEU A 639 -6.82 14.23 -9.98
N GLN A 640 -7.50 15.37 -10.15
CA GLN A 640 -6.93 16.58 -10.73
C GLN A 640 -5.78 17.13 -9.87
N GLU A 641 -6.00 17.31 -8.56
CA GLU A 641 -4.97 17.73 -7.61
C GLU A 641 -3.76 16.78 -7.63
N ALA A 642 -4.01 15.46 -7.67
CA ALA A 642 -2.93 14.48 -7.70
C ALA A 642 -2.10 14.50 -8.99
N ILE A 643 -2.71 14.82 -10.14
CA ILE A 643 -2.00 14.96 -11.42
C ILE A 643 -1.18 16.26 -11.42
N GLU A 644 -1.80 17.39 -11.08
CA GLU A 644 -1.14 18.71 -11.08
C GLU A 644 0.09 18.73 -10.16
N HIS A 645 -0.05 18.21 -8.94
CA HIS A 645 1.06 18.18 -7.96
C HIS A 645 2.16 17.19 -8.33
N LYS A 646 1.80 16.03 -8.90
CA LYS A 646 2.78 15.05 -9.40
C LYS A 646 3.60 15.63 -10.57
N GLU A 647 3.02 16.50 -11.39
CA GLU A 647 3.69 17.12 -12.53
C GLU A 647 4.55 18.34 -12.13
N ALA A 648 4.11 19.13 -11.15
CA ALA A 648 4.71 20.40 -10.78
C ALA A 648 6.01 20.31 -9.95
N LYS A 649 6.24 19.24 -9.16
CA LYS A 649 7.37 19.16 -8.20
C LYS A 649 8.14 17.84 -8.32
N GLY A 650 9.43 17.91 -8.64
CA GLY A 650 10.20 16.80 -9.22
C GLY A 650 11.20 16.02 -8.33
N ASP A 651 11.47 16.41 -7.08
CA ASP A 651 12.69 15.91 -6.39
C ASP A 651 12.48 14.90 -5.24
N ASP A 652 11.29 14.76 -4.66
CA ASP A 652 11.04 13.78 -3.57
C ASP A 652 10.34 12.51 -4.09
N THR A 653 11.09 11.41 -4.14
CA THR A 653 10.60 10.10 -4.61
C THR A 653 9.46 9.54 -3.75
N THR A 654 9.40 9.87 -2.46
CA THR A 654 8.39 9.36 -1.53
C THR A 654 7.04 10.08 -1.68
N ILE A 655 7.06 11.39 -1.95
CA ILE A 655 5.86 12.19 -2.24
C ILE A 655 5.32 11.81 -3.62
N ARG A 656 6.20 11.65 -4.61
CA ARG A 656 5.82 11.26 -5.98
C ARG A 656 5.16 9.87 -6.05
N SER A 657 5.68 8.91 -5.30
CA SER A 657 5.06 7.57 -5.16
C SER A 657 3.72 7.65 -4.40
N GLY A 658 3.63 8.50 -3.36
CA GLY A 658 2.37 8.81 -2.68
C GLY A 658 1.27 9.31 -3.62
N TRP A 659 1.56 10.29 -4.48
CA TRP A 659 0.61 10.77 -5.49
C TRP A 659 0.24 9.71 -6.52
N THR A 660 1.20 8.89 -6.94
CA THR A 660 0.97 7.76 -7.84
C THR A 660 -0.04 6.76 -7.25
N HIS A 661 0.05 6.49 -5.94
CA HIS A 661 -0.95 5.67 -5.25
C HIS A 661 -2.32 6.34 -5.18
N VAL A 662 -2.40 7.66 -4.97
CA VAL A 662 -3.69 8.40 -5.00
C VAL A 662 -4.34 8.30 -6.38
N ILE A 663 -3.58 8.54 -7.46
CA ILE A 663 -4.07 8.42 -8.85
C ILE A 663 -4.57 7.00 -9.12
N SER A 664 -3.76 5.98 -8.82
CA SER A 664 -4.14 4.57 -8.99
C SER A 664 -5.45 4.25 -8.26
N SER A 665 -5.60 4.76 -7.03
CA SER A 665 -6.80 4.55 -6.22
C SER A 665 -8.03 5.20 -6.85
N CYS A 666 -7.90 6.42 -7.38
CA CYS A 666 -8.99 7.12 -8.06
C CYS A 666 -9.45 6.36 -9.30
N LEU A 667 -8.51 5.84 -10.11
CA LEU A 667 -8.82 5.01 -11.28
C LEU A 667 -9.51 3.70 -10.89
N LEU A 668 -9.15 3.09 -9.76
CA LEU A 668 -9.84 1.90 -9.23
C LEU A 668 -11.30 2.19 -8.86
N VAL A 669 -11.60 3.39 -8.34
CA VAL A 669 -12.99 3.80 -8.08
C VAL A 669 -13.76 3.85 -9.39
N VAL A 670 -13.24 4.50 -10.43
CA VAL A 670 -13.91 4.56 -11.74
C VAL A 670 -14.16 3.15 -12.30
N SER A 671 -13.13 2.30 -12.24
CA SER A 671 -13.19 0.91 -12.71
C SER A 671 -14.23 0.06 -11.99
N SER A 672 -14.52 0.36 -10.72
CA SER A 672 -15.56 -0.36 -9.95
C SER A 672 -16.98 -0.18 -10.52
N PHE A 673 -17.21 0.86 -11.33
CA PHE A 673 -18.48 1.16 -11.99
C PHE A 673 -18.57 0.66 -13.44
N GLN A 674 -17.61 -0.16 -13.91
CA GLN A 674 -17.56 -0.63 -15.30
C GLN A 674 -18.85 -1.28 -15.83
N TYR A 675 -19.70 -1.83 -14.95
CA TYR A 675 -20.96 -2.48 -15.30
C TYR A 675 -22.21 -1.59 -15.07
N ASP A 676 -22.03 -0.33 -14.67
CA ASP A 676 -23.09 0.66 -14.46
C ASP A 676 -23.01 1.77 -15.52
N ASP A 677 -23.73 1.59 -16.63
CA ASP A 677 -23.74 2.52 -17.77
C ASP A 677 -24.10 3.96 -17.36
N ALA A 678 -25.01 4.14 -16.40
CA ALA A 678 -25.41 5.46 -15.92
C ALA A 678 -24.25 6.19 -15.23
N SER A 679 -23.52 5.50 -14.35
CA SER A 679 -22.32 6.06 -13.70
C SER A 679 -21.22 6.36 -14.71
N MET A 680 -21.00 5.46 -15.67
CA MET A 680 -19.97 5.64 -16.71
C MET A 680 -20.28 6.84 -17.62
N ARG A 681 -21.56 7.11 -17.92
CA ARG A 681 -21.97 8.35 -18.61
C ARG A 681 -21.75 9.60 -17.75
N MET A 682 -22.01 9.52 -16.44
CA MET A 682 -21.77 10.63 -15.51
C MET A 682 -20.28 11.00 -15.41
N TRP A 683 -19.36 10.02 -15.41
CA TRP A 683 -17.92 10.29 -15.45
C TRP A 683 -17.48 11.08 -16.70
N LEU A 684 -18.18 10.93 -17.83
CA LEU A 684 -17.87 11.60 -19.11
C LEU A 684 -18.61 12.93 -19.31
N SER A 685 -19.73 13.15 -18.60
CA SER A 685 -20.61 14.31 -18.82
C SER A 685 -21.17 14.87 -17.51
N TRP A 686 -20.29 15.11 -16.54
CA TRP A 686 -20.72 15.68 -15.28
C TRP A 686 -21.02 17.17 -15.47
N SER A 687 -22.31 17.54 -15.40
CA SER A 687 -22.74 18.93 -15.26
C SER A 687 -22.71 19.30 -13.79
N GLN A 688 -21.93 20.31 -13.42
CA GLN A 688 -22.00 20.93 -12.11
C GLN A 688 -23.37 21.61 -11.97
N ARG A 689 -24.40 20.85 -11.58
CA ARG A 689 -25.74 21.38 -11.32
C ARG A 689 -25.70 22.21 -10.04
N ASP A 690 -26.02 23.48 -10.16
CA ASP A 690 -26.74 24.33 -9.20
C ASP A 690 -26.42 24.10 -7.71
N GLN A 691 -25.26 24.57 -7.26
CA GLN A 691 -24.98 24.88 -5.84
C GLN A 691 -24.52 26.33 -5.64
N SER A 692 -24.98 27.24 -6.50
CA SER A 692 -24.86 28.69 -6.24
C SER A 692 -26.22 29.35 -6.47
N ASP A 693 -27.19 29.03 -5.61
CA ASP A 693 -28.18 30.02 -5.24
C ASP A 693 -27.48 31.03 -4.32
N ASP A 694 -27.57 32.30 -4.73
CA ASP A 694 -27.29 33.53 -3.99
C ASP A 694 -25.86 33.73 -3.46
N THR A 695 -25.06 34.56 -4.15
CA THR A 695 -24.51 35.83 -3.60
C THR A 695 -23.71 36.59 -4.68
N GLU A 696 -24.35 37.65 -5.20
CA GLU A 696 -23.82 38.98 -5.55
C GLU A 696 -22.89 39.25 -6.75
N MET A 697 -23.45 40.10 -7.62
CA MET A 697 -22.86 41.29 -8.26
C MET A 697 -22.03 41.08 -9.54
N ALA A 698 -22.77 41.23 -10.64
CA ALA A 698 -22.29 41.64 -11.94
C ALA A 698 -21.51 42.97 -11.89
N GLU A 699 -20.38 43.03 -12.60
CA GLU A 699 -19.91 44.23 -13.30
C GLU A 699 -19.13 43.77 -14.54
N VAL A 700 -19.82 43.71 -15.69
CA VAL A 700 -19.57 44.51 -16.91
C VAL A 700 -18.16 44.33 -17.50
N ASP A 701 -18.04 43.42 -18.46
CA ASP A 701 -17.30 43.71 -19.69
C ASP A 701 -17.96 42.99 -20.88
N SER A 702 -18.56 43.78 -21.75
CA SER A 702 -19.46 43.35 -22.82
C SER A 702 -18.78 43.41 -24.18
N THR A 703 -18.04 42.35 -24.54
CA THR A 703 -17.74 42.00 -25.94
C THR A 703 -17.40 40.51 -26.04
N MET A 704 -18.40 39.66 -26.30
CA MET A 704 -18.34 38.42 -27.09
C MET A 704 -19.59 37.59 -26.80
N VAL A 705 -20.61 37.79 -27.64
CA VAL A 705 -21.77 36.91 -27.72
C VAL A 705 -21.36 35.74 -28.61
N HIS A 706 -21.10 34.55 -28.02
CA HIS A 706 -21.55 33.25 -28.51
C HIS A 706 -21.17 32.11 -27.52
N SER A 707 -22.20 31.45 -26.99
CA SER A 707 -22.22 30.14 -26.32
C SER A 707 -21.73 30.04 -24.85
N SER A 708 -22.54 30.52 -23.92
CA SER A 708 -22.60 29.99 -22.56
C SER A 708 -23.24 28.58 -22.57
N LYS A 709 -22.51 27.55 -23.04
CA LYS A 709 -22.84 26.15 -22.74
C LYS A 709 -22.33 25.83 -21.33
N PRO A 710 -23.08 25.09 -20.49
CA PRO A 710 -22.54 24.59 -19.23
C PRO A 710 -21.26 23.79 -19.54
N ARG A 711 -20.13 24.17 -18.92
CA ARG A 711 -18.87 23.42 -19.04
C ARG A 711 -19.09 22.07 -18.36
N HIS A 712 -19.42 21.04 -19.15
CA HIS A 712 -19.44 19.66 -18.67
C HIS A 712 -18.00 19.25 -18.36
N ALA A 713 -17.74 18.86 -17.11
CA ALA A 713 -16.47 18.28 -16.73
C ALA A 713 -16.47 16.79 -17.10
N SER A 714 -15.40 16.33 -17.75
CA SER A 714 -15.17 14.93 -18.11
C SER A 714 -13.93 14.43 -17.38
N ILE A 715 -13.90 13.15 -17.03
CA ILE A 715 -12.70 12.48 -16.51
C ILE A 715 -11.64 12.22 -17.59
N LEU A 716 -12.04 12.27 -18.86
CA LEU A 716 -11.19 11.90 -19.97
C LEU A 716 -9.89 12.72 -20.04
N PRO A 717 -9.87 14.07 -19.89
CA PRO A 717 -8.62 14.84 -19.88
C PRO A 717 -7.62 14.34 -18.84
N SER A 718 -8.07 14.02 -17.62
CA SER A 718 -7.21 13.48 -16.57
C SER A 718 -6.63 12.10 -16.93
N ILE A 719 -7.42 11.23 -17.57
CA ILE A 719 -6.95 9.93 -18.06
C ILE A 719 -5.91 10.12 -19.17
N LEU A 720 -6.15 11.06 -20.09
CA LEU A 720 -5.22 11.34 -21.20
C LEU A 720 -3.90 11.91 -20.69
N THR A 721 -3.90 12.78 -19.68
CA THR A 721 -2.66 13.27 -19.05
C THR A 721 -1.86 12.13 -18.41
N ILE A 722 -2.54 11.14 -17.82
CA ILE A 722 -1.90 9.95 -17.24
C ILE A 722 -1.32 9.03 -18.32
N LEU A 723 -2.04 8.83 -19.43
CA LEU A 723 -1.61 7.98 -20.54
C LEU A 723 -0.50 8.62 -21.37
N PHE A 724 -0.55 9.95 -21.54
CA PHE A 724 0.34 10.74 -22.40
C PHE A 724 1.10 11.82 -21.59
N PRO A 725 1.91 11.43 -20.59
CA PRO A 725 2.65 12.37 -19.75
C PRO A 725 3.68 13.22 -20.51
N TRP A 726 4.07 12.82 -21.73
CA TRP A 726 4.95 13.60 -22.62
C TRP A 726 4.22 14.75 -23.32
N ARG A 727 2.89 14.80 -23.29
CA ARG A 727 2.12 15.89 -23.91
C ARG A 727 2.44 17.25 -23.28
N SER A 728 2.85 17.27 -22.01
CA SER A 728 3.17 18.48 -21.24
C SER A 728 4.66 18.81 -21.17
N LYS A 729 5.55 17.88 -21.53
CA LYS A 729 7.01 17.99 -21.40
C LYS A 729 7.62 17.25 -22.58
N ASP A 730 8.39 17.93 -23.45
CA ASP A 730 9.09 17.38 -24.61
C ASP A 730 10.08 16.24 -24.23
N LEU A 731 9.55 15.10 -23.80
CA LEU A 731 10.25 13.94 -23.26
C LEU A 731 10.04 12.75 -24.19
N ASP A 732 11.08 11.95 -24.40
CA ASP A 732 10.98 10.72 -25.19
C ASP A 732 10.06 9.70 -24.48
N ILE A 733 9.05 9.21 -25.20
CA ILE A 733 8.07 8.20 -24.76
C ILE A 733 8.80 6.98 -24.15
N LYS A 734 9.96 6.61 -24.70
CA LYS A 734 10.75 5.45 -24.25
C LYS A 734 11.45 5.68 -22.91
N GLU A 735 11.75 6.91 -22.52
CA GLU A 735 12.37 7.23 -21.23
C GLU A 735 11.33 7.23 -20.11
N VAL A 736 10.12 7.71 -20.39
CA VAL A 736 9.04 7.77 -19.40
C VAL A 736 8.52 6.37 -19.02
N LEU A 737 8.41 5.48 -20.00
CA LEU A 737 7.95 4.10 -19.81
C LEU A 737 8.92 3.21 -19.01
N LYS A 738 10.19 3.61 -18.82
CA LYS A 738 11.18 2.86 -18.02
C LYS A 738 10.97 3.02 -16.50
N SER A 739 10.15 3.97 -16.06
CA SER A 739 9.90 4.19 -14.63
C SER A 739 8.81 3.24 -14.11
N SER A 740 9.19 2.29 -13.24
CA SER A 740 8.31 1.23 -12.69
C SER A 740 7.01 1.76 -12.09
N ASP A 741 7.07 2.92 -11.41
CA ASP A 741 5.95 3.46 -10.66
C ASP A 741 4.87 4.08 -11.57
N HIS A 742 5.26 4.63 -12.72
CA HIS A 742 4.31 5.21 -13.67
C HIS A 742 3.60 4.13 -14.49
N TYR A 743 4.27 3.01 -14.72
CA TYR A 743 3.77 1.94 -15.58
C TYR A 743 2.48 1.30 -15.06
N GLN A 744 2.37 1.04 -13.75
CA GLN A 744 1.16 0.46 -13.15
C GLN A 744 -0.06 1.39 -13.30
N VAL A 745 0.14 2.71 -13.24
CA VAL A 745 -0.93 3.69 -13.40
C VAL A 745 -1.37 3.78 -14.85
N ILE A 746 -0.45 3.69 -15.82
CA ILE A 746 -0.76 3.65 -17.26
C ILE A 746 -1.64 2.43 -17.58
N ILE A 747 -1.35 1.24 -17.03
CA ILE A 747 -2.19 0.04 -17.23
C ILE A 747 -3.61 0.28 -16.71
N LEU A 748 -3.76 0.84 -15.50
CA LEU A 748 -5.07 1.12 -14.93
C LEU A 748 -5.83 2.17 -15.74
N ALA A 749 -5.14 3.21 -16.22
CA ALA A 749 -5.74 4.23 -17.08
C ALA A 749 -6.18 3.65 -18.43
N ALA A 750 -5.38 2.76 -19.02
CA ALA A 750 -5.73 2.05 -20.25
C ALA A 750 -6.96 1.13 -20.06
N GLN A 751 -7.04 0.44 -18.91
CA GLN A 751 -8.21 -0.36 -18.55
C GLN A 751 -9.46 0.50 -18.36
N VAL A 752 -9.36 1.64 -17.67
CA VAL A 752 -10.48 2.57 -17.49
C VAL A 752 -10.91 3.18 -18.83
N LEU A 753 -9.96 3.49 -19.72
CA LEU A 753 -10.26 3.95 -21.08
C LEU A 753 -11.03 2.88 -21.88
N ASP A 754 -10.63 1.61 -21.79
CA ASP A 754 -11.35 0.50 -22.44
C ASP A 754 -12.80 0.41 -21.93
N GLN A 755 -13.00 0.55 -20.63
CA GLN A 755 -14.34 0.56 -20.02
C GLN A 755 -15.18 1.77 -20.48
N LEU A 756 -14.60 2.98 -20.52
CA LEU A 756 -15.28 4.20 -20.96
C LEU A 756 -15.56 4.22 -22.47
N SER A 757 -14.70 3.58 -23.28
CA SER A 757 -14.80 3.55 -24.74
C SER A 757 -16.07 2.85 -25.25
N GLY A 758 -16.74 2.06 -24.40
CA GLY A 758 -18.06 1.49 -24.71
C GLY A 758 -19.17 2.54 -24.83
N ILE A 759 -18.97 3.75 -24.30
CA ILE A 759 -19.94 4.84 -24.37
C ILE A 759 -19.60 5.75 -25.57
N PRO A 760 -20.56 6.01 -26.48
CA PRO A 760 -20.31 6.87 -27.66
C PRO A 760 -19.74 8.25 -27.31
N LEU A 761 -20.14 8.85 -26.19
CA LEU A 761 -19.62 10.15 -25.77
C LEU A 761 -18.09 10.15 -25.58
N CYS A 762 -17.51 9.05 -25.09
CA CYS A 762 -16.05 8.92 -24.92
C CYS A 762 -15.34 9.05 -26.27
N GLY A 763 -15.81 8.32 -27.29
CA GLY A 763 -15.28 8.40 -28.64
C GLY A 763 -15.37 9.81 -29.23
N ARG A 764 -16.48 10.52 -29.03
CA ARG A 764 -16.62 11.91 -29.50
C ARG A 764 -15.63 12.85 -28.85
N GLN A 765 -15.44 12.74 -27.52
CA GLN A 765 -14.48 13.58 -26.80
C GLN A 765 -13.03 13.27 -27.18
N MET A 766 -12.70 12.00 -27.43
CA MET A 766 -11.37 11.58 -27.91
C MET A 766 -11.05 12.12 -29.31
N ILE A 767 -11.99 12.03 -30.24
CA ILE A 767 -11.82 12.49 -31.63
C ILE A 767 -11.73 14.02 -31.70
N MET A 768 -12.40 14.74 -30.79
CA MET A 768 -12.33 16.20 -30.66
C MET A 768 -11.01 16.71 -30.07
N ASP A 769 -10.16 15.82 -29.53
CA ASP A 769 -8.81 16.17 -29.09
C ASP A 769 -7.81 15.83 -30.19
N ASP A 770 -7.33 16.86 -30.90
CA ASP A 770 -6.48 16.77 -32.09
C ASP A 770 -5.24 15.87 -31.92
N THR A 771 -4.77 15.68 -30.69
CA THR A 771 -3.55 14.93 -30.40
C THR A 771 -3.80 13.55 -29.78
N ALA A 772 -5.01 13.25 -29.33
CA ALA A 772 -5.28 12.06 -28.52
C ALA A 772 -5.15 10.76 -29.32
N LEU A 773 -5.65 10.72 -30.56
CA LEU A 773 -5.62 9.51 -31.40
C LEU A 773 -4.20 9.17 -31.87
N SER A 774 -3.41 10.16 -32.28
CA SER A 774 -2.01 9.95 -32.67
C SER A 774 -1.14 9.54 -31.48
N ASN A 775 -1.36 10.14 -30.30
CA ASN A 775 -0.66 9.71 -29.08
C ASN A 775 -1.07 8.29 -28.65
N LEU A 776 -2.33 7.90 -28.85
CA LEU A 776 -2.82 6.55 -28.56
C LEU A 776 -2.10 5.49 -29.41
N SER A 777 -2.01 5.71 -30.72
CA SER A 777 -1.29 4.81 -31.62
C SER A 777 0.22 4.79 -31.34
N SER A 778 0.82 5.94 -31.05
CA SER A 778 2.23 6.05 -30.62
C SER A 778 2.52 5.27 -29.34
N LEU A 779 1.62 5.33 -28.34
CA LEU A 779 1.76 4.58 -27.09
C LEU A 779 1.66 3.07 -27.33
N MET A 780 0.72 2.60 -28.16
CA MET A 780 0.60 1.18 -28.52
C MET A 780 1.90 0.63 -29.12
N ILE A 781 2.50 1.40 -30.04
CA ILE A 781 3.79 1.07 -30.66
C ILE A 781 4.90 1.03 -29.59
N ALA A 782 5.02 2.09 -28.78
CA ALA A 782 6.08 2.20 -27.77
C ALA A 782 6.07 1.03 -26.77
N LEU A 783 4.89 0.60 -26.30
CA LEU A 783 4.73 -0.53 -25.38
C LEU A 783 5.24 -1.87 -25.94
N THR A 784 5.16 -2.05 -27.26
CA THR A 784 5.59 -3.29 -27.94
C THR A 784 7.04 -3.26 -28.43
N THR A 785 7.58 -2.10 -28.83
CA THR A 785 9.02 -1.98 -29.17
C THR A 785 9.94 -2.35 -28.01
N ALA A 786 9.53 -2.05 -26.78
CA ALA A 786 10.26 -2.42 -25.57
C ALA A 786 10.32 -3.94 -25.32
N ALA A 787 9.33 -4.70 -25.81
CA ALA A 787 9.25 -6.15 -25.66
C ALA A 787 9.97 -6.91 -26.81
N VAL A 788 9.80 -6.45 -28.06
CA VAL A 788 10.34 -7.11 -29.27
C VAL A 788 11.88 -7.02 -29.36
N CYS A 789 12.51 -6.03 -28.72
CA CYS A 789 13.98 -5.93 -28.66
C CYS A 789 14.67 -7.09 -27.92
N LYS A 790 13.96 -7.91 -27.13
CA LYS A 790 14.54 -9.08 -26.44
C LYS A 790 14.39 -10.39 -27.21
N GLU A 791 13.31 -10.60 -27.95
CA GLU A 791 13.09 -11.83 -28.72
C GLU A 791 14.02 -11.97 -29.94
N LYS A 792 14.48 -10.86 -30.54
CA LYS A 792 15.47 -10.88 -31.63
C LYS A 792 16.88 -11.35 -31.19
N MET A 793 17.12 -11.65 -29.91
CA MET A 793 18.34 -12.32 -29.44
C MET A 793 18.21 -13.84 -29.27
N GLN A 794 17.02 -14.44 -29.46
CA GLN A 794 16.82 -15.89 -29.32
C GLN A 794 16.17 -16.59 -30.51
N ILE A 795 15.59 -15.85 -31.47
CA ILE A 795 15.03 -16.43 -32.70
C ILE A 795 16.00 -16.18 -33.85
N ASP A 796 17.22 -16.70 -33.69
CA ASP A 796 18.16 -16.89 -34.78
C ASP A 796 18.47 -18.39 -34.84
N GLN A 797 17.42 -19.17 -35.11
CA GLN A 797 17.42 -20.52 -35.71
C GLN A 797 16.04 -21.17 -35.57
N SER A 798 15.39 -21.39 -36.73
CA SER A 798 14.39 -22.44 -37.01
C SER A 798 12.91 -22.05 -37.07
N THR A 799 12.44 -21.99 -38.32
CA THR A 799 11.14 -22.45 -38.85
C THR A 799 9.84 -21.68 -38.54
N MET A 800 9.37 -20.99 -39.59
CA MET A 800 7.95 -20.86 -39.95
C MET A 800 7.25 -22.24 -39.92
N VAL A 801 6.42 -22.52 -38.92
CA VAL A 801 5.30 -23.48 -39.03
C VAL A 801 4.19 -23.07 -38.05
N MET A 802 3.03 -22.71 -38.62
CA MET A 802 1.66 -22.90 -38.11
C MET A 802 1.40 -22.64 -36.60
N CYS A 803 0.74 -21.52 -36.31
CA CYS A 803 -0.15 -21.39 -35.14
C CYS A 803 -1.46 -20.69 -35.55
N LYS A 804 -2.19 -21.31 -36.47
CA LYS A 804 -3.66 -21.26 -36.48
C LYS A 804 -4.11 -22.53 -35.78
N ASP A 805 -4.48 -22.43 -34.50
CA ASP A 805 -5.50 -23.25 -33.84
C ASP A 805 -5.44 -23.04 -32.32
N LYS A 806 -6.61 -22.80 -31.72
CA LYS A 806 -6.94 -22.71 -30.29
C LYS A 806 -6.79 -21.35 -29.61
N ILE A 807 -7.65 -20.39 -29.99
CA ILE A 807 -8.21 -19.42 -29.04
C ILE A 807 -9.72 -19.32 -29.30
N GLU A 808 -10.44 -20.42 -29.13
CA GLU A 808 -11.90 -20.37 -29.02
C GLU A 808 -12.34 -21.25 -27.85
N GLY A 809 -13.04 -20.62 -26.91
CA GLY A 809 -13.90 -21.28 -25.93
C GLY A 809 -13.21 -21.89 -24.72
N GLN A 810 -12.78 -21.04 -23.76
CA GLN A 810 -12.80 -21.30 -22.30
C GLN A 810 -12.00 -20.22 -21.56
N ALA A 811 -12.58 -19.02 -21.38
CA ALA A 811 -12.06 -18.03 -20.44
C ALA A 811 -13.11 -16.96 -20.15
N LEU A 812 -14.30 -17.35 -19.67
CA LEU A 812 -15.27 -16.38 -19.17
C LEU A 812 -15.76 -16.63 -17.73
N ASP A 813 -15.35 -17.74 -17.08
CA ASP A 813 -15.85 -18.08 -15.73
C ASP A 813 -14.78 -18.13 -14.62
N GLU A 814 -13.49 -17.92 -14.90
CA GLU A 814 -12.43 -18.07 -13.87
C GLU A 814 -11.73 -16.77 -13.42
N PHE A 815 -12.14 -15.59 -13.90
CA PHE A 815 -11.41 -14.35 -13.62
C PHE A 815 -11.90 -13.55 -12.39
N THR A 816 -12.69 -14.16 -11.50
CA THR A 816 -13.27 -13.45 -10.34
C THR A 816 -12.87 -13.98 -8.96
N GLU A 817 -12.13 -15.08 -8.85
CA GLU A 817 -11.78 -15.67 -7.53
C GLU A 817 -10.29 -15.67 -7.16
N THR A 818 -9.36 -15.40 -8.08
CA THR A 818 -7.92 -15.41 -7.79
C THR A 818 -7.37 -14.04 -7.36
N MET A 819 -7.87 -13.53 -6.23
CA MET A 819 -7.21 -12.42 -5.51
C MET A 819 -7.03 -12.70 -4.02
N MET A 820 -7.29 -13.92 -3.54
CA MET A 820 -7.22 -14.24 -2.11
C MET A 820 -6.74 -15.66 -1.81
N THR A 821 -5.46 -15.96 -2.09
CA THR A 821 -4.70 -17.00 -1.38
C THR A 821 -3.20 -16.67 -1.49
N GLU A 822 -2.54 -16.51 -0.34
CA GLU A 822 -1.07 -16.51 -0.26
C GLU A 822 -0.59 -17.94 -0.46
N GLY A 823 -0.07 -18.22 -1.66
CA GLY A 823 0.56 -19.49 -2.03
C GLY A 823 0.93 -19.46 -3.51
N ASP A 824 2.21 -19.23 -3.81
CA ASP A 824 2.86 -19.27 -5.12
C ASP A 824 2.19 -18.49 -6.27
N LYS A 825 2.53 -17.20 -6.40
CA LYS A 825 2.31 -16.45 -7.65
C LYS A 825 3.39 -16.84 -8.66
N PRO A 826 3.04 -17.30 -9.88
CA PRO A 826 4.01 -17.35 -10.97
C PRO A 826 4.44 -15.91 -11.29
N ALA A 827 5.73 -15.70 -11.50
CA ALA A 827 6.26 -14.39 -11.86
C ALA A 827 5.70 -13.96 -13.23
N VAL A 828 4.73 -13.05 -13.23
CA VAL A 828 4.22 -12.38 -14.42
C VAL A 828 5.36 -11.51 -14.95
N THR A 829 5.95 -11.88 -16.09
CA THR A 829 7.04 -11.14 -16.72
C THR A 829 6.55 -9.78 -17.24
N GLU A 830 7.36 -8.73 -17.17
CA GLU A 830 7.02 -7.37 -17.64
C GLU A 830 6.49 -7.36 -19.09
N GLU A 831 6.99 -8.26 -19.93
CA GLU A 831 6.54 -8.45 -21.32
C GLU A 831 5.05 -8.80 -21.40
N SER A 832 4.53 -9.66 -20.52
CA SER A 832 3.10 -10.04 -20.51
C SER A 832 2.17 -8.88 -20.12
N LEU A 833 2.65 -7.96 -19.26
CA LEU A 833 1.90 -6.76 -18.85
C LEU A 833 1.84 -5.72 -19.98
N ASN A 834 2.92 -5.58 -20.76
CA ASN A 834 2.97 -4.68 -21.93
C ASN A 834 1.94 -5.09 -22.98
N TYR A 835 1.87 -6.38 -23.30
CA TYR A 835 0.87 -6.91 -24.22
C TYR A 835 -0.56 -6.74 -23.69
N GLN A 836 -0.78 -6.93 -22.38
CA GLN A 836 -2.09 -6.71 -21.77
C GLN A 836 -2.53 -5.25 -21.87
N CYS A 837 -1.63 -4.30 -21.55
CA CYS A 837 -1.88 -2.87 -21.66
C CYS A 837 -2.23 -2.47 -23.10
N ALA A 838 -1.40 -2.88 -24.06
CA ALA A 838 -1.63 -2.60 -25.47
C ALA A 838 -2.94 -3.25 -25.99
N GLY A 839 -3.32 -4.41 -25.44
CA GLY A 839 -4.61 -5.05 -25.69
C GLY A 839 -5.81 -4.20 -25.26
N TYR A 840 -5.75 -3.53 -24.10
CA TYR A 840 -6.81 -2.59 -23.68
C TYR A 840 -6.88 -1.37 -24.60
N LEU A 841 -5.73 -0.82 -24.99
CA LEU A 841 -5.67 0.31 -25.92
C LEU A 841 -6.22 -0.05 -27.31
N ARG A 842 -5.88 -1.25 -27.84
CA ARG A 842 -6.45 -1.78 -29.09
C ARG A 842 -7.97 -1.85 -29.02
N LYS A 843 -8.53 -2.45 -27.96
CA LYS A 843 -9.99 -2.55 -27.78
C LYS A 843 -10.64 -1.17 -27.68
N SER A 844 -10.01 -0.24 -26.96
CA SER A 844 -10.47 1.15 -26.83
C SER A 844 -10.51 1.84 -28.19
N ALA A 845 -9.41 1.81 -28.94
CA ALA A 845 -9.30 2.39 -30.27
C ALA A 845 -10.34 1.80 -31.22
N MET A 846 -10.48 0.47 -31.26
CA MET A 846 -11.47 -0.20 -32.09
C MET A 846 -12.90 0.23 -31.76
N ARG A 847 -13.28 0.30 -30.47
CA ARG A 847 -14.61 0.77 -30.06
C ARG A 847 -14.86 2.23 -30.45
N MET A 848 -13.85 3.09 -30.32
CA MET A 848 -13.95 4.50 -30.73
C MET A 848 -14.15 4.65 -32.24
N LEU A 849 -13.37 3.91 -33.05
CA LEU A 849 -13.41 3.99 -34.51
C LEU A 849 -14.66 3.32 -35.12
N THR A 850 -15.20 2.30 -34.46
CA THR A 850 -16.29 1.46 -35.01
C THR A 850 -17.66 1.68 -34.35
N CYS A 851 -17.77 2.61 -33.39
CA CYS A 851 -19.02 2.89 -32.71
C CYS A 851 -20.10 3.36 -33.70
N HIS A 852 -21.22 2.64 -33.77
CA HIS A 852 -22.32 2.94 -34.70
C HIS A 852 -22.87 4.37 -34.52
N ASP A 853 -23.02 4.82 -33.27
CA ASP A 853 -23.58 6.15 -32.93
C ASP A 853 -22.65 7.32 -33.28
N ASN A 854 -21.38 7.02 -33.60
CA ASN A 854 -20.36 8.01 -33.95
C ASN A 854 -19.78 7.80 -35.34
N ILE A 855 -20.18 6.77 -36.09
CA ILE A 855 -19.45 6.35 -37.29
C ILE A 855 -19.31 7.48 -38.32
N GLN A 856 -20.38 8.24 -38.54
CA GLN A 856 -20.38 9.41 -39.42
C GLN A 856 -19.46 10.52 -38.88
N PHE A 857 -19.46 10.74 -37.57
CA PHE A 857 -18.62 11.73 -36.92
C PHE A 857 -17.13 11.35 -36.99
N THR A 858 -16.80 10.08 -36.77
CA THR A 858 -15.45 9.51 -36.92
C THR A 858 -14.93 9.71 -38.34
N ILE A 859 -15.76 9.45 -39.35
CA ILE A 859 -15.42 9.63 -40.77
C ILE A 859 -15.21 11.11 -41.11
N LEU A 860 -16.15 11.98 -40.74
CA LEU A 860 -16.08 13.41 -41.09
C LEU A 860 -14.96 14.18 -40.38
N SER A 861 -14.48 13.66 -39.24
CA SER A 861 -13.40 14.26 -38.45
C SER A 861 -12.01 13.71 -38.81
N ASP A 862 -11.90 12.91 -39.87
CA ASP A 862 -10.63 12.32 -40.34
C ASP A 862 -9.86 11.53 -39.26
N ALA A 863 -10.61 10.81 -38.42
CA ALA A 863 -10.05 10.10 -37.27
C ALA A 863 -9.14 8.93 -37.69
N PHE A 864 -9.39 8.32 -38.86
CA PHE A 864 -8.60 7.19 -39.38
C PHE A 864 -7.18 7.63 -39.77
N THR A 865 -7.06 8.67 -40.61
CA THR A 865 -5.78 9.30 -40.98
C THR A 865 -4.96 9.67 -39.74
N THR A 866 -5.59 10.39 -38.80
CA THR A 866 -4.96 10.82 -37.53
C THR A 866 -4.46 9.64 -36.69
N PHE A 867 -5.26 8.57 -36.56
CA PHE A 867 -4.88 7.39 -35.78
C PHE A 867 -3.73 6.60 -36.43
N PHE A 868 -3.80 6.37 -37.75
CA PHE A 868 -2.79 5.59 -38.47
C PHE A 868 -1.48 6.36 -38.73
N CYS A 869 -1.44 7.68 -38.53
CA CYS A 869 -0.27 8.51 -38.85
C CYS A 869 1.02 8.00 -38.18
N SER A 870 0.94 7.64 -36.89
CA SER A 870 2.10 7.13 -36.13
C SER A 870 2.49 5.69 -36.51
N MET A 871 1.65 4.98 -37.26
CA MET A 871 1.91 3.61 -37.75
C MET A 871 2.61 3.59 -39.11
N LEU A 872 2.83 4.75 -39.73
CA LEU A 872 3.61 4.89 -40.96
C LEU A 872 5.06 5.24 -40.62
N GLN A 873 5.91 4.22 -40.56
CA GLN A 873 7.34 4.42 -40.42
C GLN A 873 8.10 3.42 -41.30
N HIS A 874 9.14 3.93 -41.96
CA HIS A 874 10.07 3.15 -42.78
C HIS A 874 11.29 2.72 -41.94
N PRO A 875 11.82 1.49 -42.08
CA PRO A 875 11.30 0.38 -42.91
C PRO A 875 9.99 -0.19 -42.35
N ALA A 876 9.04 -0.55 -43.22
CA ALA A 876 7.69 -0.91 -42.78
C ALA A 876 7.52 -2.39 -42.43
N THR A 877 8.55 -3.21 -42.64
CA THR A 877 8.51 -4.68 -42.41
C THR A 877 9.36 -5.11 -41.21
N GLY A 878 8.87 -6.08 -40.44
CA GLY A 878 9.54 -6.63 -39.26
C GLY A 878 9.60 -5.68 -38.06
N THR A 879 8.71 -4.69 -38.01
CA THR A 879 8.58 -3.67 -36.95
C THR A 879 7.26 -3.79 -36.20
N SER A 880 7.17 -3.19 -35.01
CA SER A 880 5.93 -3.08 -34.24
C SER A 880 4.86 -2.23 -34.95
N HIS A 881 5.26 -1.31 -35.83
CA HIS A 881 4.35 -0.46 -36.60
C HIS A 881 3.54 -1.31 -37.58
N GLU A 882 4.19 -2.25 -38.26
CA GLU A 882 3.55 -3.24 -39.15
C GLU A 882 2.52 -4.09 -38.40
N TYR A 883 2.92 -4.64 -37.25
CA TYR A 883 2.08 -5.50 -36.43
C TYR A 883 0.77 -4.80 -36.05
N TRP A 884 0.85 -3.58 -35.52
CA TRP A 884 -0.33 -2.83 -35.09
C TRP A 884 -1.18 -2.37 -36.27
N ARG A 885 -0.56 -1.95 -37.38
CA ARG A 885 -1.29 -1.59 -38.60
C ARG A 885 -2.13 -2.77 -39.10
N ARG A 886 -1.53 -3.94 -39.31
CA ARG A 886 -2.25 -5.14 -39.77
C ARG A 886 -3.31 -5.59 -38.77
N ALA A 887 -2.99 -5.65 -37.48
CA ALA A 887 -3.92 -6.10 -36.46
C ALA A 887 -5.19 -5.23 -36.36
N ILE A 888 -5.07 -3.91 -36.51
CA ILE A 888 -6.22 -2.99 -36.55
C ILE A 888 -6.98 -3.11 -37.87
N CYS A 889 -6.29 -3.19 -39.00
CA CYS A 889 -6.94 -3.34 -40.31
C CYS A 889 -7.73 -4.65 -40.43
N GLU A 890 -7.19 -5.77 -39.91
CA GLU A 890 -7.90 -7.06 -39.80
C GLU A 890 -9.17 -6.92 -38.95
N ASP A 891 -9.07 -6.27 -37.78
CA ASP A 891 -10.23 -6.01 -36.92
C ASP A 891 -11.31 -5.15 -37.61
N LEU A 892 -10.89 -4.13 -38.38
CA LEU A 892 -11.80 -3.27 -39.14
C LEU A 892 -12.48 -4.06 -40.27
N TYR A 893 -11.72 -4.91 -40.97
CA TYR A 893 -12.25 -5.78 -42.02
C TYR A 893 -13.34 -6.71 -41.47
N GLU A 894 -13.01 -7.47 -40.42
CA GLU A 894 -13.91 -8.46 -39.84
C GLU A 894 -15.19 -7.84 -39.24
N LYS A 895 -15.07 -6.67 -38.58
CA LYS A 895 -16.17 -6.12 -37.77
C LYS A 895 -17.02 -5.07 -38.49
N LYS A 896 -16.47 -4.34 -39.47
CA LYS A 896 -17.13 -3.14 -40.04
C LYS A 896 -17.01 -2.93 -41.54
N PHE A 897 -16.26 -3.74 -42.28
CA PHE A 897 -16.12 -3.58 -43.73
C PHE A 897 -17.46 -3.49 -44.46
N SER A 898 -18.42 -4.38 -44.15
CA SER A 898 -19.75 -4.37 -44.76
C SER A 898 -20.52 -3.07 -44.52
N ASP A 899 -20.37 -2.49 -43.33
CA ASP A 899 -21.06 -1.27 -42.92
C ASP A 899 -20.44 -0.08 -43.66
N PHE A 900 -19.11 0.00 -43.76
CA PHE A 900 -18.42 1.04 -44.53
C PHE A 900 -18.72 0.95 -46.02
N MET A 901 -18.72 -0.26 -46.60
CA MET A 901 -19.09 -0.46 -48.01
C MET A 901 -20.55 -0.10 -48.30
N SER A 902 -21.47 -0.37 -47.35
CA SER A 902 -22.87 0.02 -47.49
C SER A 902 -23.05 1.52 -47.39
N LEU A 903 -22.32 2.18 -46.46
CA LEU A 903 -22.32 3.63 -46.32
C LEU A 903 -21.76 4.31 -47.58
N TYR A 904 -20.66 3.79 -48.14
CA TYR A 904 -20.04 4.29 -49.37
C TYR A 904 -21.02 4.24 -50.56
N LYS A 905 -21.69 3.09 -50.76
CA LYS A 905 -22.71 2.94 -51.81
C LYS A 905 -23.91 3.85 -51.59
N PHE A 906 -24.28 4.12 -50.34
CA PHE A 906 -25.36 5.05 -50.02
C PHE A 906 -24.97 6.49 -50.37
N THR A 907 -23.76 6.92 -50.03
CA THR A 907 -23.26 8.27 -50.33
C THR A 907 -23.05 8.49 -51.83
N GLU A 908 -22.69 7.45 -52.58
CA GLU A 908 -22.57 7.48 -54.05
C GLU A 908 -23.89 7.83 -54.76
N VAL A 909 -25.03 7.39 -54.22
CA VAL A 909 -26.38 7.59 -54.80
C VAL A 909 -27.01 8.93 -54.39
N SER A 910 -26.48 9.58 -53.35
CA SER A 910 -27.10 10.73 -52.68
C SER A 910 -26.86 12.10 -53.35
N GLY A 911 -26.04 12.18 -54.42
CA GLY A 911 -25.71 13.42 -55.14
C GLY A 911 -24.62 14.29 -54.49
N ASP A 912 -24.24 15.40 -55.16
CA ASP A 912 -23.07 16.26 -54.88
C ASP A 912 -23.04 16.92 -53.49
N HIS A 913 -24.13 16.85 -52.71
CA HIS A 913 -24.20 17.43 -51.37
C HIS A 913 -23.49 16.63 -50.26
N ALA A 914 -22.91 15.46 -50.55
CA ALA A 914 -22.23 14.60 -49.56
C ALA A 914 -20.81 14.13 -49.96
N ILE A 915 -20.12 14.87 -50.84
CA ILE A 915 -18.79 14.51 -51.38
C ILE A 915 -17.78 14.19 -50.26
N LYS A 916 -17.68 15.05 -49.23
CA LYS A 916 -16.78 14.84 -48.09
C LYS A 916 -17.07 13.53 -47.36
N LEU A 917 -18.34 13.19 -47.12
CA LEU A 917 -18.68 11.93 -46.45
C LEU A 917 -18.32 10.74 -47.34
N ASN A 918 -18.55 10.83 -48.65
CA ASN A 918 -18.20 9.78 -49.60
C ASN A 918 -16.69 9.51 -49.63
N GLU A 919 -15.89 10.57 -49.76
CA GLU A 919 -14.43 10.53 -49.80
C GLU A 919 -13.81 9.94 -48.54
N PHE A 920 -14.18 10.45 -47.36
CA PHE A 920 -13.62 9.93 -46.11
C PHE A 920 -14.20 8.54 -45.74
N THR A 921 -15.36 8.16 -46.28
CA THR A 921 -15.83 6.77 -46.19
C THR A 921 -14.97 5.86 -47.07
N ALA A 922 -14.55 6.32 -48.25
CA ALA A 922 -13.58 5.61 -49.09
C ALA A 922 -12.26 5.38 -48.33
N VAL A 923 -11.76 6.38 -47.60
CA VAL A 923 -10.55 6.29 -46.74
C VAL A 923 -10.72 5.21 -45.66
N ALA A 924 -11.85 5.18 -44.97
CA ALA A 924 -12.15 4.14 -43.98
C ALA A 924 -12.19 2.73 -44.61
N VAL A 925 -12.79 2.61 -45.79
CA VAL A 925 -12.77 1.34 -46.55
C VAL A 925 -11.35 0.95 -46.94
N GLY A 926 -10.53 1.89 -47.41
CA GLY A 926 -9.13 1.65 -47.80
C GLY A 926 -8.31 1.00 -46.69
N TYR A 927 -8.37 1.56 -45.47
CA TYR A 927 -7.72 0.96 -44.31
C TYR A 927 -8.29 -0.42 -43.96
N SER A 928 -9.60 -0.60 -43.98
CA SER A 928 -10.21 -1.90 -43.69
C SER A 928 -9.87 -2.97 -44.74
N THR A 929 -9.68 -2.58 -45.99
CA THR A 929 -9.39 -3.51 -47.10
C THR A 929 -8.02 -4.17 -46.96
N ILE A 930 -7.06 -3.51 -46.30
CA ILE A 930 -5.73 -4.09 -45.98
C ILE A 930 -5.87 -5.39 -45.16
N GLY A 931 -6.95 -5.55 -44.39
CA GLY A 931 -7.24 -6.76 -43.63
C GLY A 931 -7.79 -7.94 -44.44
N ALA A 932 -8.03 -7.79 -45.74
CA ALA A 932 -8.56 -8.87 -46.59
C ALA A 932 -7.57 -10.04 -46.73
N THR A 933 -8.09 -11.26 -46.72
CA THR A 933 -7.25 -12.49 -46.71
C THR A 933 -6.85 -12.97 -48.11
N THR A 934 -7.57 -12.54 -49.16
CA THR A 934 -7.33 -12.95 -50.55
C THR A 934 -7.14 -11.74 -51.47
N ALA A 935 -6.37 -11.93 -52.54
CA ALA A 935 -6.15 -10.89 -53.56
C ALA A 935 -7.45 -10.51 -54.30
N GLU A 936 -8.36 -11.46 -54.49
CA GLU A 936 -9.65 -11.22 -55.16
C GLU A 936 -10.56 -10.31 -54.35
N GLU A 937 -10.71 -10.56 -53.04
CA GLU A 937 -11.50 -9.70 -52.14
C GLU A 937 -10.93 -8.28 -52.08
N TRP A 938 -9.61 -8.18 -52.04
CA TRP A 938 -8.89 -6.91 -51.98
C TRP A 938 -9.06 -6.10 -53.28
N ASN A 939 -8.85 -6.73 -54.44
CA ASN A 939 -9.02 -6.09 -55.76
C ASN A 939 -10.48 -5.69 -56.01
N LEU A 940 -11.44 -6.48 -55.54
CA LEU A 940 -12.88 -6.21 -55.68
C LEU A 940 -13.33 -5.06 -54.76
N ALA A 941 -12.81 -4.99 -53.54
CA ALA A 941 -13.12 -3.93 -52.59
C ALA A 941 -12.61 -2.56 -53.08
N LEU A 942 -11.37 -2.49 -53.58
CA LEU A 942 -10.80 -1.24 -54.11
C LEU A 942 -11.36 -0.86 -55.49
N GLY A 943 -11.91 -1.84 -56.23
CA GLY A 943 -12.42 -1.64 -57.59
C GLY A 943 -11.34 -1.54 -58.66
N VAL A 944 -10.15 -2.11 -58.42
CA VAL A 944 -8.98 -2.07 -59.32
C VAL A 944 -9.10 -3.11 -60.46
N SER A 945 -10.05 -4.04 -60.37
CA SER A 945 -10.32 -5.07 -61.37
C SER A 945 -11.18 -4.61 -62.55
N ILE A 946 -11.87 -3.46 -62.45
CA ILE A 946 -12.79 -2.91 -63.46
C ILE A 946 -12.17 -1.61 -63.99
N LEU A 947 -11.42 -1.70 -65.09
CA LEU A 947 -10.70 -0.56 -65.72
C LEU A 947 -11.45 -0.08 -66.99
N ASP A 948 -12.76 0.12 -66.90
CA ASP A 948 -13.55 0.65 -68.01
C ASP A 948 -13.58 2.18 -67.94
N GLY A 949 -12.61 2.82 -68.60
CA GLY A 949 -12.35 4.27 -68.53
C GLY A 949 -11.26 4.61 -67.50
N GLY A 950 -10.55 5.73 -67.71
CA GLY A 950 -9.44 6.16 -66.84
C GLY A 950 -9.82 6.18 -65.36
N ILE A 951 -8.97 5.65 -64.49
CA ILE A 951 -9.27 5.37 -63.07
C ILE A 951 -9.63 6.64 -62.30
N VAL A 952 -9.05 7.76 -62.70
CA VAL A 952 -9.31 9.09 -62.14
C VAL A 952 -10.79 9.48 -62.25
N ASN A 953 -11.50 8.98 -63.27
CA ASN A 953 -12.93 9.24 -63.45
C ASN A 953 -13.83 8.15 -62.86
N SER A 954 -13.25 7.10 -62.29
CA SER A 954 -14.03 5.99 -61.72
C SER A 954 -14.63 6.38 -60.36
N LYS A 955 -15.87 5.95 -60.12
CA LYS A 955 -16.53 6.04 -58.80
C LYS A 955 -16.14 4.89 -57.86
N HIS A 956 -15.12 4.13 -58.23
CA HIS A 956 -14.55 3.09 -57.38
C HIS A 956 -13.65 3.70 -56.31
N ILE A 957 -13.43 2.96 -55.22
CA ILE A 957 -12.74 3.47 -54.02
C ILE A 957 -11.30 3.92 -54.35
N PHE A 958 -10.60 3.15 -55.18
CA PHE A 958 -9.27 3.54 -55.65
C PHE A 958 -9.30 4.80 -56.53
N GLY A 959 -10.33 4.95 -57.37
CA GLY A 959 -10.58 6.16 -58.16
C GLY A 959 -10.81 7.39 -57.30
N ILE A 960 -11.56 7.26 -56.19
CA ILE A 960 -11.76 8.34 -55.22
C ILE A 960 -10.44 8.76 -54.58
N PHE A 961 -9.54 7.83 -54.25
CA PHE A 961 -8.21 8.20 -53.75
C PHE A 961 -7.42 9.00 -54.78
N CYS A 962 -7.44 8.57 -56.04
CA CYS A 962 -6.82 9.31 -57.16
C CYS A 962 -7.43 10.72 -57.32
N GLN A 963 -8.75 10.86 -57.23
CA GLN A 963 -9.44 12.16 -57.26
C GLN A 963 -9.05 13.05 -56.08
N MET A 964 -8.98 12.52 -54.86
CA MET A 964 -8.56 13.26 -53.67
C MET A 964 -7.08 13.70 -53.74
N LEU A 965 -6.23 12.95 -54.44
CA LEU A 965 -4.83 13.31 -54.64
C LEU A 965 -4.65 14.43 -55.66
N VAL A 966 -5.36 14.31 -56.78
CA VAL A 966 -5.12 15.07 -58.02
C VAL A 966 -6.06 16.25 -58.18
N TYR A 967 -7.30 16.19 -57.67
CA TYR A 967 -8.28 17.25 -57.85
C TYR A 967 -8.60 17.99 -56.54
N GLU A 968 -8.63 19.31 -56.65
CA GLU A 968 -9.12 20.20 -55.60
C GLU A 968 -10.65 20.34 -55.77
N LEU A 969 -11.40 20.51 -54.66
CA LEU A 969 -12.84 20.76 -54.75
C LEU A 969 -13.04 22.18 -55.26
N GLU A 970 -13.59 22.32 -56.47
CA GLU A 970 -14.04 23.59 -57.02
C GLU A 970 -15.55 23.74 -56.77
N GLU A 971 -16.02 24.93 -56.35
CA GLU A 971 -17.45 25.19 -56.25
C GLU A 971 -18.07 25.15 -57.66
N GLU A 972 -19.21 24.47 -57.82
CA GLU A 972 -20.08 24.74 -58.97
C GLU A 972 -20.54 26.20 -58.83
N GLU A 973 -20.22 27.03 -59.83
CA GLU A 973 -20.62 28.44 -59.91
C GLU A 973 -22.16 28.57 -59.87
N GLU A 974 -22.76 28.66 -58.68
CA GLU A 974 -24.05 29.31 -58.51
C GLU A 974 -23.80 30.79 -58.16
N GLU A 975 -24.19 31.64 -59.10
CA GLU A 975 -24.00 33.09 -59.09
C GLU A 975 -24.47 33.78 -57.79
N GLU A 976 -23.65 34.75 -57.36
CA GLU A 976 -23.94 35.92 -56.51
C GLU A 976 -23.69 35.85 -54.99
N GLU A 977 -22.59 36.54 -54.62
CA GLU A 977 -22.37 37.33 -53.40
C GLU A 977 -22.15 36.60 -52.06
N GLU A 978 -21.04 35.87 -51.89
CA GLU A 978 -20.38 35.73 -50.57
C GLU A 978 -18.85 35.46 -50.67
N GLU A 979 -18.17 36.09 -51.62
CA GLU A 979 -16.69 36.07 -51.74
C GLU A 979 -16.02 36.86 -50.60
N LYS A 980 -15.58 36.16 -49.53
CA LYS A 980 -14.33 36.44 -48.77
C LYS A 980 -14.14 35.63 -47.48
N VAL A 981 -15.12 34.85 -47.02
CA VAL A 981 -14.99 34.04 -45.78
C VAL A 981 -14.82 32.54 -46.08
N SER A 982 -15.27 32.05 -47.24
CA SER A 982 -15.22 30.63 -47.66
C SER A 982 -13.86 30.18 -48.23
N ASP A 983 -13.10 31.07 -48.87
CA ASP A 983 -11.75 30.80 -49.40
C ASP A 983 -10.75 30.31 -48.34
N SER A 984 -10.94 30.75 -47.08
CA SER A 984 -10.09 30.36 -45.95
C SER A 984 -10.33 28.92 -45.46
N LEU A 985 -11.51 28.36 -45.68
CA LEU A 985 -11.86 27.01 -45.21
C LEU A 985 -11.48 25.95 -46.24
N LEU A 986 -11.66 26.24 -47.53
CA LEU A 986 -11.28 25.35 -48.64
C LEU A 986 -9.75 25.21 -48.79
N THR A 987 -9.01 26.31 -48.66
CA THR A 987 -7.53 26.28 -48.59
C THR A 987 -6.99 25.48 -47.39
N LEU A 988 -7.76 25.41 -46.29
CA LEU A 988 -7.45 24.57 -45.14
C LEU A 988 -7.81 23.09 -45.38
N ILE A 989 -8.93 22.77 -46.05
CA ILE A 989 -9.46 21.40 -46.20
C ILE A 989 -8.73 20.57 -47.28
N THR A 990 -8.33 21.20 -48.39
CA THR A 990 -7.71 20.51 -49.54
C THR A 990 -6.40 19.77 -49.20
N PRO A 991 -5.48 20.34 -48.39
CA PRO A 991 -4.29 19.61 -47.92
C PRO A 991 -4.64 18.37 -47.09
N PHE A 992 -5.69 18.42 -46.25
CA PHE A 992 -6.11 17.27 -45.44
C PHE A 992 -6.69 16.13 -46.29
N ARG A 993 -7.46 16.44 -47.35
CA ARG A 993 -7.98 15.43 -48.30
C ARG A 993 -6.85 14.70 -49.01
N ARG A 994 -5.90 15.45 -49.57
CA ARG A 994 -4.73 14.89 -50.26
C ARG A 994 -3.89 14.03 -49.32
N ASN A 995 -3.66 14.50 -48.10
CA ASN A 995 -2.91 13.76 -47.10
C ASN A 995 -3.60 12.44 -46.70
N ALA A 996 -4.91 12.43 -46.48
CA ALA A 996 -5.67 11.22 -46.14
C ALA A 996 -5.59 10.16 -47.25
N ALA A 997 -5.76 10.56 -48.51
CA ALA A 997 -5.62 9.64 -49.65
C ALA A 997 -4.18 9.14 -49.82
N ALA A 998 -3.18 10.03 -49.71
CA ALA A 998 -1.77 9.67 -49.75
C ALA A 998 -1.40 8.66 -48.66
N GLN A 999 -1.93 8.84 -47.45
CA GLN A 999 -1.68 7.98 -46.30
C GLN A 999 -2.22 6.56 -46.51
N VAL A 1000 -3.43 6.43 -47.08
CA VAL A 1000 -4.01 5.13 -47.42
C VAL A 1000 -3.19 4.48 -48.53
N MET A 1001 -2.80 5.20 -49.58
CA MET A 1001 -1.98 4.67 -50.67
C MET A 1001 -0.61 4.18 -50.18
N GLU A 1002 0.06 4.94 -49.32
CA GLU A 1002 1.31 4.53 -48.69
C GLU A 1002 1.13 3.28 -47.82
N SER A 1003 0.02 3.21 -47.07
CA SER A 1003 -0.33 2.02 -46.28
C SER A 1003 -0.56 0.78 -47.14
N LEU A 1004 -1.20 0.94 -48.31
CA LEU A 1004 -1.39 -0.13 -49.29
C LEU A 1004 -0.05 -0.55 -49.90
N ALA A 1005 0.83 0.40 -50.24
CA ALA A 1005 2.15 0.14 -50.79
C ALA A 1005 3.05 -0.68 -49.85
N PHE A 1006 2.90 -0.50 -48.53
CA PHE A 1006 3.65 -1.29 -47.54
C PHE A 1006 3.37 -2.79 -47.59
N GLU A 1007 2.18 -3.22 -48.00
CA GLU A 1007 1.88 -4.65 -48.14
C GLU A 1007 2.64 -5.32 -49.31
N PHE A 1008 3.23 -4.52 -50.20
CA PHE A 1008 4.02 -4.98 -51.35
C PHE A 1008 5.52 -4.75 -51.17
N GLU A 1009 5.97 -4.12 -50.08
CA GLU A 1009 7.38 -3.73 -49.88
C GLU A 1009 8.35 -4.91 -50.06
N ILE A 1010 8.07 -6.07 -49.46
CA ILE A 1010 8.93 -7.27 -49.56
C ILE A 1010 8.98 -7.79 -51.00
N ILE A 1011 7.83 -7.80 -51.69
CA ILE A 1011 7.71 -8.30 -53.06
C ILE A 1011 8.52 -7.39 -53.98
N TRP A 1012 8.32 -6.08 -53.87
CA TRP A 1012 9.02 -5.09 -54.68
C TRP A 1012 10.52 -5.08 -54.41
N GLN A 1013 10.97 -5.16 -53.15
CA GLN A 1013 12.41 -5.23 -52.82
C GLN A 1013 13.09 -6.47 -53.43
N THR A 1014 12.42 -7.62 -53.42
CA THR A 1014 12.94 -8.86 -54.01
C THR A 1014 13.07 -8.75 -55.54
N GLU A 1015 12.12 -8.08 -56.20
CA GLU A 1015 12.17 -7.79 -57.63
C GLU A 1015 13.31 -6.84 -57.97
N THR A 1016 13.47 -5.73 -57.24
CA THR A 1016 14.50 -4.72 -57.50
C THR A 1016 15.92 -5.28 -57.33
N ASP A 1017 16.15 -6.13 -56.32
CA ASP A 1017 17.46 -6.76 -56.10
C ASP A 1017 17.84 -7.77 -57.19
N SER A 1018 16.86 -8.40 -57.85
CA SER A 1018 17.09 -9.36 -58.95
C SER A 1018 17.60 -8.70 -60.24
N ILE A 1019 17.41 -7.39 -60.41
CA ILE A 1019 17.80 -6.64 -61.62
C ILE A 1019 19.33 -6.40 -61.67
N ARG A 1020 20.06 -6.64 -60.57
CA ARG A 1020 21.47 -6.22 -60.40
C ARG A 1020 22.53 -7.19 -60.91
N ASP A 1021 22.19 -8.38 -61.40
CA ASP A 1021 23.18 -9.44 -61.70
C ASP A 1021 23.91 -9.32 -63.06
N THR A 1022 23.73 -8.23 -63.82
CA THR A 1022 24.54 -7.98 -65.02
C THR A 1022 25.75 -7.09 -64.70
N GLY A 1023 26.89 -7.71 -64.38
CA GLY A 1023 28.16 -7.00 -64.15
C GLY A 1023 28.62 -6.18 -65.36
N PHE A 1024 28.99 -4.92 -65.13
CA PHE A 1024 29.48 -3.99 -66.15
C PHE A 1024 30.94 -4.29 -66.55
N SER A 1025 31.17 -4.72 -67.80
CA SER A 1025 32.51 -4.73 -68.39
C SER A 1025 32.72 -3.48 -69.24
N ALA A 1026 33.43 -2.49 -68.68
CA ALA A 1026 33.85 -1.31 -69.43
C ALA A 1026 35.01 -1.69 -70.37
N ASN A 1027 34.71 -2.07 -71.60
CA ASN A 1027 35.73 -2.18 -72.63
C ASN A 1027 36.21 -0.76 -72.99
N CYS A 1028 37.41 -0.39 -72.54
CA CYS A 1028 38.11 0.82 -72.98
C CYS A 1028 38.49 0.65 -74.46
N LEU A 1029 38.06 1.59 -75.31
CA LEU A 1029 38.36 1.54 -76.74
C LEU A 1029 39.72 2.19 -77.00
N GLN A 1030 40.64 1.45 -77.62
CA GLN A 1030 41.90 2.02 -78.11
C GLN A 1030 41.63 2.89 -79.35
N LEU A 1031 41.64 4.22 -79.17
CA LEU A 1031 41.42 5.19 -80.25
C LEU A 1031 42.64 5.26 -81.19
N GLN A 1032 42.42 5.28 -82.51
CA GLN A 1032 43.48 5.45 -83.52
C GLN A 1032 43.78 6.94 -83.72
N LYS A 1033 45.06 7.36 -83.59
CA LYS A 1033 45.49 8.76 -83.82
C LYS A 1033 45.67 9.04 -85.33
N PRO A 1034 45.32 10.23 -85.86
CA PRO A 1034 44.83 11.43 -85.17
C PRO A 1034 43.34 11.39 -84.84
N VAL A 1035 42.96 12.07 -83.75
CA VAL A 1035 41.56 12.21 -83.31
C VAL A 1035 40.87 13.27 -84.18
N GLU A 1036 39.86 12.85 -84.94
CA GLU A 1036 39.02 13.78 -85.70
C GLU A 1036 37.91 14.35 -84.82
N THR A 1037 37.86 15.68 -84.70
CA THR A 1037 36.84 16.40 -83.95
C THR A 1037 35.70 16.81 -84.87
N VAL A 1038 34.48 16.47 -84.49
CA VAL A 1038 33.24 16.91 -85.14
C VAL A 1038 32.58 17.95 -84.23
N TYR A 1039 31.90 18.91 -84.84
CA TYR A 1039 31.26 20.01 -84.16
C TYR A 1039 29.74 19.89 -84.30
N PHE A 1040 29.01 19.97 -83.18
CA PHE A 1040 27.54 19.89 -83.15
C PHE A 1040 26.93 21.22 -82.70
N ARG A 1041 25.73 21.55 -83.18
CA ARG A 1041 24.94 22.72 -82.75
C ARG A 1041 23.50 22.27 -82.46
N ALA A 1042 22.98 22.67 -81.31
CA ALA A 1042 21.59 22.49 -80.93
C ALA A 1042 20.75 23.73 -81.29
N ASP A 1043 19.43 23.61 -81.38
CA ASP A 1043 18.54 24.71 -81.79
C ASP A 1043 18.39 25.80 -80.71
N ASP A 1044 18.58 25.46 -79.44
CA ASP A 1044 18.42 26.33 -78.28
C ASP A 1044 19.67 27.20 -77.98
N SER A 1045 20.79 26.99 -78.67
CA SER A 1045 22.03 27.76 -78.48
C SER A 1045 22.82 27.97 -79.77
N SER A 1046 23.40 29.17 -79.92
CA SER A 1046 24.32 29.47 -81.04
C SER A 1046 25.71 28.83 -80.87
N GLU A 1047 26.02 28.31 -79.69
CA GLU A 1047 27.30 27.69 -79.36
C GLU A 1047 27.46 26.31 -80.02
N VAL A 1048 28.72 25.88 -80.19
CA VAL A 1048 29.08 24.66 -80.90
C VAL A 1048 29.84 23.72 -79.97
N ILE A 1049 29.43 22.45 -79.91
CA ILE A 1049 29.97 21.43 -79.00
C ILE A 1049 30.96 20.54 -79.77
N PRO A 1050 32.23 20.46 -79.36
CA PRO A 1050 33.19 19.54 -79.96
C PRO A 1050 33.00 18.11 -79.44
N GLY A 1051 33.00 17.13 -80.33
CA GLY A 1051 32.97 15.70 -80.00
C GLY A 1051 33.98 14.89 -80.82
N ASN A 1052 34.48 13.79 -80.25
CA ASN A 1052 35.40 12.89 -80.96
C ASN A 1052 34.63 11.92 -81.87
N ARG A 1053 34.87 12.03 -83.18
CA ARG A 1053 34.18 11.26 -84.23
C ARG A 1053 34.26 9.75 -83.99
N GLN A 1054 35.47 9.23 -83.71
CA GLN A 1054 35.69 7.79 -83.55
C GLN A 1054 35.03 7.25 -82.28
N LEU A 1055 35.07 8.05 -81.21
CA LEU A 1055 34.49 7.65 -79.92
C LEU A 1055 32.95 7.64 -79.98
N LEU A 1056 32.34 8.65 -80.61
CA LEU A 1056 30.89 8.73 -80.74
C LEU A 1056 30.33 7.61 -81.65
N ARG A 1057 31.00 7.31 -82.78
CA ARG A 1057 30.61 6.17 -83.64
C ARG A 1057 30.67 4.83 -82.91
N ALA A 1058 31.66 4.63 -82.05
CA ALA A 1058 31.81 3.36 -81.35
C ALA A 1058 30.87 3.20 -80.13
N ARG A 1059 30.28 4.30 -79.63
CA ARG A 1059 29.44 4.33 -78.42
C ARG A 1059 27.96 4.57 -78.70
N SER A 1060 27.59 4.89 -79.93
CA SER A 1060 26.22 5.12 -80.37
C SER A 1060 26.04 4.65 -81.82
N PRO A 1061 25.11 3.71 -82.08
CA PRO A 1061 24.83 3.24 -83.44
C PRO A 1061 24.23 4.34 -84.33
N ILE A 1062 23.60 5.35 -83.71
CA ILE A 1062 23.03 6.49 -84.44
C ILE A 1062 24.12 7.47 -84.86
N PHE A 1063 25.10 7.76 -84.00
CA PHE A 1063 26.29 8.50 -84.42
C PHE A 1063 27.16 7.68 -85.38
N GLU A 1064 27.18 6.34 -85.28
CA GLU A 1064 27.84 5.47 -86.26
C GLU A 1064 27.29 5.67 -87.67
N ALA A 1065 25.96 5.74 -87.79
CA ALA A 1065 25.22 5.97 -89.02
C ALA A 1065 25.32 7.43 -89.51
N LEU A 1066 25.15 8.42 -88.63
CA LEU A 1066 25.20 9.86 -88.93
C LEU A 1066 26.60 10.29 -89.41
N LEU A 1067 27.63 9.70 -88.84
CA LEU A 1067 29.04 9.96 -89.15
C LEU A 1067 29.63 8.88 -90.08
N SER A 1068 28.79 8.11 -90.77
CA SER A 1068 29.20 7.21 -91.85
C SER A 1068 29.26 7.95 -93.19
N SER A 1069 30.00 7.38 -94.15
CA SER A 1069 30.18 7.96 -95.47
C SER A 1069 28.94 7.94 -96.37
N ASP A 1070 27.83 7.40 -95.86
CA ASP A 1070 26.64 7.10 -96.66
C ASP A 1070 25.55 8.20 -96.55
N TYR A 1071 25.73 9.20 -95.68
CA TYR A 1071 24.79 10.33 -95.51
C TYR A 1071 25.32 11.64 -96.12
N ALA A 1072 24.40 12.43 -96.70
CA ALA A 1072 24.70 13.68 -97.43
C ALA A 1072 25.39 14.76 -96.58
N GLU A 1073 25.37 14.63 -95.27
CA GLU A 1073 26.01 15.52 -94.30
C GLU A 1073 27.54 15.51 -94.40
N GLU A 1074 28.14 14.44 -94.97
CA GLU A 1074 29.59 14.38 -95.23
C GLU A 1074 30.01 15.15 -96.48
N SER A 1075 29.12 15.34 -97.46
CA SER A 1075 29.44 16.02 -98.72
C SER A 1075 29.66 17.54 -98.57
N HIS A 1076 29.38 18.11 -97.39
CA HIS A 1076 29.61 19.51 -97.03
C HIS A 1076 30.84 19.74 -96.12
N LEU A 1077 31.60 18.70 -95.75
CA LEU A 1077 32.62 18.75 -94.69
C LEU A 1077 34.04 19.19 -95.11
N ALA A 1078 34.19 19.96 -96.19
CA ALA A 1078 35.48 20.61 -96.51
C ALA A 1078 35.69 21.96 -95.78
N SER A 1079 34.72 22.48 -95.03
CA SER A 1079 34.91 23.71 -94.24
C SER A 1079 33.91 23.85 -93.09
N SER A 1080 34.37 23.58 -91.87
CA SER A 1080 33.95 24.25 -90.61
C SER A 1080 32.45 24.53 -90.37
N GLN A 1081 31.54 23.64 -90.76
CA GLN A 1081 30.11 23.80 -90.47
C GLN A 1081 29.68 22.72 -89.47
N ALA A 1082 29.06 23.14 -88.36
CA ALA A 1082 28.61 22.25 -87.30
C ALA A 1082 27.35 21.46 -87.73
N ILE A 1083 27.24 20.20 -87.32
CA ILE A 1083 26.05 19.35 -87.53
C ILE A 1083 24.93 19.85 -86.63
N LEU A 1084 23.78 20.15 -87.22
CA LEU A 1084 22.63 20.73 -86.52
C LEU A 1084 21.70 19.62 -86.02
N LEU A 1085 21.37 19.65 -84.73
CA LEU A 1085 20.49 18.68 -84.07
C LEU A 1085 19.27 19.43 -83.52
N HIS A 1086 18.10 19.14 -84.08
CA HIS A 1086 16.87 19.90 -83.82
C HIS A 1086 16.12 19.50 -82.55
N ASP A 1087 16.21 18.23 -82.15
CA ASP A 1087 15.39 17.65 -81.07
C ASP A 1087 16.17 17.47 -79.76
N VAL A 1088 17.30 18.17 -79.58
CA VAL A 1088 18.17 18.04 -78.41
C VAL A 1088 18.61 19.42 -77.96
N THR A 1089 18.63 19.62 -76.65
CA THR A 1089 19.13 20.81 -75.96
C THR A 1089 20.67 20.86 -75.96
N PHE A 1090 21.21 22.08 -76.00
CA PHE A 1090 22.65 22.33 -75.96
C PHE A 1090 23.29 21.76 -74.69
N HIS A 1091 22.62 21.94 -73.55
CA HIS A 1091 23.09 21.49 -72.25
C HIS A 1091 23.19 19.96 -72.18
N GLY A 1092 22.10 19.24 -72.46
CA GLY A 1092 22.08 17.78 -72.46
C GLY A 1092 23.04 17.14 -73.47
N LEU A 1093 23.18 17.70 -74.67
CA LEU A 1093 24.13 17.19 -75.67
C LEU A 1093 25.59 17.38 -75.21
N LYS A 1094 25.90 18.52 -74.58
CA LYS A 1094 27.22 18.81 -74.02
C LYS A 1094 27.54 17.85 -72.88
N LEU A 1095 26.56 17.58 -72.01
CA LEU A 1095 26.65 16.65 -70.90
C LEU A 1095 26.90 15.23 -71.40
N PHE A 1096 26.11 14.75 -72.38
CA PHE A 1096 26.25 13.45 -73.01
C PHE A 1096 27.63 13.21 -73.64
N ILE A 1097 28.13 14.18 -74.44
CA ILE A 1097 29.46 14.08 -75.06
C ILE A 1097 30.56 14.07 -73.99
N SER A 1098 30.45 14.92 -72.96
CA SER A 1098 31.45 14.98 -71.87
C SER A 1098 31.54 13.66 -71.09
N ILE A 1099 30.41 13.00 -70.82
CA ILE A 1099 30.35 11.74 -70.08
C ILE A 1099 30.91 10.59 -70.91
N ILE A 1100 30.62 10.54 -72.22
CA ILE A 1100 31.22 9.56 -73.13
C ILE A 1100 32.76 9.67 -73.13
N HIS A 1101 33.28 10.90 -73.10
CA HIS A 1101 34.72 11.14 -73.00
C HIS A 1101 35.29 10.64 -71.67
N GLN A 1102 34.68 11.00 -70.54
CA GLN A 1102 35.12 10.60 -69.21
C GLN A 1102 35.03 9.07 -68.98
N LEU A 1103 33.99 8.41 -69.49
CA LEU A 1103 33.82 6.96 -69.44
C LEU A 1103 34.90 6.21 -70.24
N ASN A 1104 35.40 6.80 -71.33
CA ASN A 1104 36.47 6.19 -72.10
C ASN A 1104 37.84 6.27 -71.40
N ASP A 1105 38.03 7.28 -70.54
CA ASP A 1105 39.24 7.49 -69.74
C ASP A 1105 39.31 6.58 -68.48
N GLY A 1106 38.33 5.70 -68.29
CA GLY A 1106 38.35 4.64 -67.26
C GLY A 1106 37.94 5.08 -65.86
N THR A 1107 37.26 6.22 -65.73
CA THR A 1107 36.73 6.69 -64.44
C THR A 1107 35.43 5.93 -64.08
N SER A 1108 35.31 5.39 -62.85
CA SER A 1108 34.17 4.55 -62.47
C SER A 1108 32.93 5.35 -62.01
N ASP A 1109 33.15 6.51 -61.39
CA ASP A 1109 32.13 7.33 -60.69
C ASP A 1109 31.88 8.66 -61.44
N VAL A 1110 31.74 8.56 -62.75
CA VAL A 1110 31.65 9.71 -63.67
C VAL A 1110 30.41 10.59 -63.42
N LEU A 1111 29.31 9.95 -63.04
CA LEU A 1111 28.02 10.62 -62.89
C LEU A 1111 27.95 11.44 -61.59
N ASP A 1112 28.49 10.95 -60.47
CA ASP A 1112 28.43 11.67 -59.19
C ASP A 1112 29.40 12.86 -59.11
N ALA A 1113 30.46 12.87 -59.94
CA ALA A 1113 31.41 13.99 -60.00
C ALA A 1113 30.99 15.11 -60.97
N SER A 1114 30.19 14.79 -62.00
CA SER A 1114 29.85 15.70 -63.09
C SER A 1114 28.41 16.22 -63.06
N ILE A 1115 27.52 15.63 -62.24
CA ILE A 1115 26.09 15.95 -62.23
C ILE A 1115 25.65 16.31 -60.81
N THR A 1116 25.00 17.48 -60.67
CA THR A 1116 24.55 18.01 -59.36
C THR A 1116 23.04 18.02 -59.18
N HIS A 1117 22.24 17.86 -60.26
CA HIS A 1117 20.78 17.95 -60.22
C HIS A 1117 20.08 16.83 -60.99
N TRP A 1118 18.86 16.46 -60.56
CA TRP A 1118 18.05 15.41 -61.20
C TRP A 1118 17.68 15.67 -62.67
N PRO A 1119 17.33 16.91 -63.11
CA PRO A 1119 17.00 17.18 -64.50
C PRO A 1119 18.12 16.81 -65.48
N ASP A 1120 19.39 16.99 -65.09
CA ASP A 1120 20.54 16.65 -65.91
C ASP A 1120 20.62 15.13 -66.19
N ILE A 1121 20.22 14.29 -65.22
CA ILE A 1121 20.17 12.83 -65.38
C ILE A 1121 19.02 12.42 -66.30
N VAL A 1122 17.85 13.05 -66.15
CA VAL A 1122 16.66 12.73 -66.97
C VAL A 1122 16.92 13.11 -68.43
N GLU A 1123 17.49 14.29 -68.66
CA GLU A 1123 17.90 14.78 -69.98
C GLU A 1123 18.97 13.87 -70.61
N LEU A 1124 19.97 13.46 -69.82
CA LEU A 1124 20.99 12.52 -70.26
C LEU A 1124 20.41 11.15 -70.61
N LEU A 1125 19.44 10.65 -69.84
CA LEU A 1125 18.76 9.39 -70.07
C LEU A 1125 17.98 9.42 -71.40
N GLN A 1126 17.19 10.48 -71.63
CA GLN A 1126 16.44 10.70 -72.88
C GLN A 1126 17.37 10.79 -74.10
N ILE A 1127 18.46 11.56 -73.98
CA ILE A 1127 19.47 11.72 -75.04
C ILE A 1127 20.20 10.40 -75.32
N SER A 1128 20.52 9.64 -74.28
CA SER A 1128 21.19 8.34 -74.42
C SER A 1128 20.33 7.32 -75.16
N ASP A 1129 19.01 7.32 -74.93
CA ASP A 1129 18.07 6.48 -75.67
C ASP A 1129 17.90 6.97 -77.12
N ARG A 1130 17.74 8.29 -77.31
CA ARG A 1130 17.63 8.92 -78.64
C ARG A 1130 18.79 8.59 -79.56
N PHE A 1131 20.01 8.54 -79.01
CA PHE A 1131 21.22 8.18 -79.77
C PHE A 1131 21.59 6.69 -79.63
N GLY A 1132 20.81 5.86 -78.93
CA GLY A 1132 21.03 4.42 -78.80
C GLY A 1132 22.30 4.04 -78.04
N SER A 1133 22.77 4.89 -77.11
CA SER A 1133 23.96 4.61 -76.29
C SER A 1133 23.60 3.80 -75.05
N THR A 1134 23.66 2.47 -75.17
CA THR A 1134 23.32 1.53 -74.10
C THR A 1134 24.19 1.69 -72.85
N LEU A 1135 25.47 2.04 -73.01
CA LEU A 1135 26.40 2.20 -71.89
C LEU A 1135 26.01 3.39 -71.00
N VAL A 1136 25.74 4.55 -71.60
CA VAL A 1136 25.35 5.77 -70.85
C VAL A 1136 23.98 5.57 -70.24
N LYS A 1137 23.04 4.99 -71.00
CA LYS A 1137 21.69 4.65 -70.55
C LYS A 1137 21.70 3.75 -69.31
N GLN A 1138 22.41 2.62 -69.37
CA GLN A 1138 22.51 1.69 -68.24
C GLN A 1138 23.19 2.29 -67.00
N ARG A 1139 24.12 3.24 -67.20
CA ARG A 1139 24.75 3.96 -66.08
C ARG A 1139 23.81 4.95 -65.42
N CYS A 1140 23.00 5.65 -66.20
CA CYS A 1140 21.94 6.52 -65.68
C CYS A 1140 20.86 5.68 -64.96
N GLU A 1141 20.46 4.55 -65.55
CA GLU A 1141 19.54 3.58 -64.92
C GLU A 1141 20.09 3.09 -63.59
N HIS A 1142 21.36 2.69 -63.54
CA HIS A 1142 22.01 2.27 -62.30
C HIS A 1142 22.05 3.38 -61.25
N TRP A 1143 22.36 4.62 -61.66
CA TRP A 1143 22.42 5.79 -60.78
C TRP A 1143 21.06 6.10 -60.12
N VAL A 1144 19.96 5.95 -60.88
CA VAL A 1144 18.58 6.13 -60.39
C VAL A 1144 18.20 4.98 -59.46
N LEU A 1145 18.42 3.73 -59.86
CA LEU A 1145 18.08 2.54 -59.07
C LEU A 1145 18.85 2.47 -57.75
N ASP A 1146 20.12 2.89 -57.73
CA ASP A 1146 20.92 2.96 -56.51
C ASP A 1146 20.35 3.99 -55.52
N ARG A 1147 19.88 5.15 -56.01
CA ARG A 1147 19.21 6.17 -55.18
C ARG A 1147 17.86 5.71 -54.65
N VAL A 1148 17.07 5.01 -55.46
CA VAL A 1148 15.82 4.36 -55.01
C VAL A 1148 16.10 3.38 -53.87
N LYS A 1149 17.16 2.57 -53.99
CA LYS A 1149 17.55 1.61 -52.95
C LYS A 1149 17.95 2.30 -51.65
N HIS A 1150 18.62 3.45 -51.70
CA HIS A 1150 19.10 4.15 -50.52
C HIS A 1150 18.07 5.06 -49.82
N LEU A 1151 16.85 5.21 -50.36
CA LEU A 1151 15.77 6.08 -49.82
C LEU A 1151 15.47 5.83 -48.33
N HIS A 1152 15.53 4.57 -47.88
CA HIS A 1152 15.24 4.19 -46.49
C HIS A 1152 16.38 4.52 -45.50
N THR A 1153 17.60 4.79 -45.99
CA THR A 1153 18.79 5.06 -45.15
C THR A 1153 19.11 6.54 -44.98
N ILE A 1154 18.53 7.39 -45.82
CA ILE A 1154 18.82 8.83 -45.87
C ILE A 1154 17.85 9.65 -45.02
N THR A 1155 18.25 10.88 -44.70
CA THR A 1155 17.43 11.79 -43.87
C THR A 1155 16.14 12.20 -44.59
N PRO A 1156 15.05 12.56 -43.87
CA PRO A 1156 13.79 12.97 -44.50
C PRO A 1156 13.94 14.16 -45.48
N GLN A 1157 14.85 15.09 -45.19
CA GLN A 1157 15.12 16.24 -46.06
C GLN A 1157 15.78 15.80 -47.38
N GLU A 1158 16.77 14.91 -47.32
CA GLU A 1158 17.41 14.35 -48.51
C GLU A 1158 16.46 13.45 -49.30
N ARG A 1159 15.62 12.69 -48.60
CA ARG A 1159 14.59 11.84 -49.20
C ARG A 1159 13.61 12.64 -50.03
N ARG A 1160 13.14 13.78 -49.51
CA ARG A 1160 12.24 14.68 -50.25
C ARG A 1160 12.84 15.14 -51.57
N ILE A 1161 14.13 15.48 -51.60
CA ILE A 1161 14.86 15.85 -52.82
C ILE A 1161 14.92 14.68 -53.82
N TYR A 1162 15.08 13.46 -53.32
CA TYR A 1162 15.12 12.27 -54.19
C TYR A 1162 13.74 11.94 -54.75
N LEU A 1163 12.68 12.02 -53.94
CA LEU A 1163 11.30 11.82 -54.36
C LEU A 1163 10.87 12.86 -55.41
N GLU A 1164 11.27 14.13 -55.23
CA GLU A 1164 11.04 15.19 -56.22
C GLU A 1164 11.73 14.87 -57.56
N GLY A 1165 12.97 14.36 -57.51
CA GLY A 1165 13.70 13.91 -58.69
C GLY A 1165 13.07 12.72 -59.40
N LEU A 1166 12.56 11.74 -58.65
CA LEU A 1166 11.87 10.57 -59.19
C LEU A 1166 10.53 10.94 -59.84
N LEU A 1167 9.81 11.91 -59.25
CA LEU A 1167 8.62 12.48 -59.87
C LEU A 1167 8.96 13.17 -61.19
N CYS A 1168 9.99 14.02 -61.22
CA CYS A 1168 10.47 14.66 -62.45
C CYS A 1168 10.83 13.62 -63.54
N LEU A 1169 11.52 12.54 -63.16
CA LEU A 1169 11.84 11.43 -64.06
C LEU A 1169 10.59 10.75 -64.60
N TYR A 1170 9.59 10.48 -63.76
CA TYR A 1170 8.32 9.89 -64.19
C TYR A 1170 7.60 10.78 -65.20
N ARG A 1171 7.43 12.07 -64.88
CA ARG A 1171 6.74 13.06 -65.75
C ARG A 1171 7.33 13.12 -67.15
N GLN A 1172 8.67 13.11 -67.25
CA GLN A 1172 9.39 13.28 -68.51
C GLN A 1172 9.64 11.97 -69.29
N CYS A 1173 9.61 10.81 -68.64
CA CYS A 1173 9.92 9.52 -69.26
C CYS A 1173 8.71 8.57 -69.37
N ARG A 1174 7.50 9.01 -69.00
CA ARG A 1174 6.26 8.25 -69.22
C ARG A 1174 5.98 8.06 -70.72
N ASP A 1175 5.38 6.93 -71.07
CA ASP A 1175 4.83 6.74 -72.42
C ASP A 1175 3.53 7.55 -72.54
N PRO A 1176 3.45 8.54 -73.45
CA PRO A 1176 2.23 9.34 -73.63
C PRO A 1176 1.10 8.57 -74.32
N ILE A 1177 1.36 7.39 -74.90
CA ILE A 1177 0.38 6.59 -75.66
C ILE A 1177 -0.29 5.54 -74.76
N GLU A 1178 0.47 4.90 -73.88
CA GLU A 1178 -0.05 3.87 -72.98
C GLU A 1178 -0.76 4.51 -71.77
N SER A 1179 -1.92 3.95 -71.39
CA SER A 1179 -2.76 4.52 -70.32
C SER A 1179 -2.10 4.44 -68.94
N ASP A 1180 -1.18 3.50 -68.70
CA ASP A 1180 -0.46 3.35 -67.42
C ASP A 1180 0.90 4.10 -67.41
N GLY A 1181 1.17 4.93 -68.43
CA GLY A 1181 2.44 5.62 -68.60
C GLY A 1181 3.59 4.71 -69.03
N GLY A 1182 3.31 3.50 -69.53
CA GLY A 1182 4.32 2.59 -70.08
C GLY A 1182 4.98 1.68 -69.05
N ILE A 1183 4.44 1.60 -67.81
CA ILE A 1183 5.08 0.84 -66.73
C ILE A 1183 4.93 -0.67 -66.90
N THR A 1184 3.86 -1.15 -67.53
CA THR A 1184 3.66 -2.59 -67.85
C THR A 1184 4.18 -2.95 -69.24
N SER A 1185 4.58 -1.95 -70.04
CA SER A 1185 5.12 -2.13 -71.38
C SER A 1185 6.39 -3.00 -71.35
N ASN A 1186 6.45 -3.99 -72.23
CA ASN A 1186 7.70 -4.71 -72.54
C ASN A 1186 8.50 -4.03 -73.65
N THR A 1187 7.95 -2.97 -74.25
CA THR A 1187 8.51 -2.28 -75.42
C THR A 1187 8.99 -0.87 -75.13
N TRP A 1188 8.46 -0.21 -74.09
CA TRP A 1188 8.88 1.14 -73.73
C TRP A 1188 10.29 1.17 -73.11
N PRO A 1189 11.23 1.99 -73.63
CA PRO A 1189 12.63 2.01 -73.22
C PRO A 1189 12.86 2.40 -71.76
N PHE A 1190 11.91 3.06 -71.10
CA PHE A 1190 12.03 3.52 -69.71
C PHE A 1190 11.07 2.81 -68.74
N ALA A 1191 10.40 1.73 -69.18
CA ALA A 1191 9.40 1.00 -68.38
C ALA A 1191 9.89 0.57 -66.99
N VAL A 1192 11.14 0.08 -66.89
CA VAL A 1192 11.74 -0.34 -65.61
C VAL A 1192 11.95 0.85 -64.68
N LEU A 1193 12.48 1.97 -65.18
CA LEU A 1193 12.73 3.16 -64.36
C LEU A 1193 11.45 3.85 -63.91
N THR A 1194 10.47 3.98 -64.81
CA THR A 1194 9.16 4.55 -64.47
C THR A 1194 8.42 3.68 -63.45
N ARG A 1195 8.47 2.35 -63.61
CA ARG A 1195 7.92 1.39 -62.63
C ARG A 1195 8.59 1.49 -61.26
N GLU A 1196 9.92 1.48 -61.19
CA GLU A 1196 10.64 1.56 -59.91
C GLU A 1196 10.52 2.94 -59.26
N SER A 1197 10.45 4.02 -60.04
CA SER A 1197 10.18 5.36 -59.55
C SER A 1197 8.77 5.45 -58.95
N LEU A 1198 7.77 4.88 -59.64
CA LEU A 1198 6.38 4.90 -59.17
C LEU A 1198 6.17 4.00 -57.95
N LYS A 1199 6.89 2.87 -57.83
CA LYS A 1199 6.96 2.06 -56.58
C LYS A 1199 7.51 2.89 -55.42
N ALA A 1200 8.61 3.61 -55.62
CA ALA A 1200 9.23 4.45 -54.59
C ALA A 1200 8.34 5.64 -54.19
N ILE A 1201 7.71 6.31 -55.16
CA ILE A 1201 6.73 7.38 -54.92
C ILE A 1201 5.53 6.84 -54.13
N SER A 1202 5.02 5.65 -54.48
CA SER A 1202 3.91 5.02 -53.77
C SER A 1202 4.26 4.63 -52.33
N GLN A 1203 5.49 4.14 -52.09
CA GLN A 1203 5.99 3.82 -50.75
C GLN A 1203 6.15 5.05 -49.85
N TYR A 1204 6.38 6.25 -50.40
CA TYR A 1204 6.54 7.49 -49.64
C TYR A 1204 5.49 8.53 -50.04
N MET A 1205 4.26 8.08 -50.37
CA MET A 1205 3.26 8.92 -51.01
C MET A 1205 2.92 10.18 -50.20
N THR A 1206 2.90 10.10 -48.86
CA THR A 1206 2.64 11.27 -48.00
C THR A 1206 3.72 12.34 -48.12
N GLU A 1207 5.00 11.96 -48.23
CA GLU A 1207 6.12 12.88 -48.48
C GLU A 1207 6.14 13.37 -49.94
N SER A 1208 5.89 12.48 -50.90
CA SER A 1208 5.87 12.78 -52.34
C SER A 1208 4.81 13.83 -52.69
N CYS A 1209 3.62 13.75 -52.11
CA CYS A 1209 2.54 14.71 -52.33
C CYS A 1209 2.86 16.13 -51.83
N GLN A 1210 3.89 16.28 -51.00
CA GLN A 1210 4.36 17.57 -50.48
C GLN A 1210 5.51 18.16 -51.32
N THR A 1211 6.05 17.43 -52.30
CA THR A 1211 7.14 17.93 -53.17
C THR A 1211 6.63 19.01 -54.12
N GLU A 1212 7.52 19.95 -54.50
CA GLU A 1212 7.15 21.02 -55.43
C GLU A 1212 6.74 20.46 -56.79
N GLU A 1213 7.40 19.39 -57.26
CA GLU A 1213 7.13 18.78 -58.56
C GLU A 1213 5.76 18.08 -58.62
N PHE A 1214 5.33 17.44 -57.53
CA PHE A 1214 3.96 16.90 -57.45
C PHE A 1214 2.91 18.01 -57.48
N ILE A 1215 3.15 19.10 -56.73
CA ILE A 1215 2.24 20.25 -56.69
C ILE A 1215 2.16 20.91 -58.08
N LYS A 1216 3.28 21.02 -58.82
CA LYS A 1216 3.27 21.48 -60.22
C LYS A 1216 2.46 20.56 -61.13
N MET A 1217 2.68 19.25 -61.05
CA MET A 1217 1.93 18.25 -61.83
C MET A 1217 0.41 18.38 -61.63
N VAL A 1218 -0.04 18.61 -60.40
CA VAL A 1218 -1.45 18.85 -60.08
C VAL A 1218 -1.95 20.21 -60.59
N ASN A 1219 -1.17 21.28 -60.39
CA ASN A 1219 -1.57 22.64 -60.79
C ASN A 1219 -1.62 22.85 -62.31
N GLU A 1220 -0.80 22.13 -63.07
CA GLU A 1220 -0.78 22.19 -64.54
C GLU A 1220 -2.03 21.57 -65.16
N LYS A 1221 -2.79 20.74 -64.41
CA LYS A 1221 -4.07 20.13 -64.79
C LYS A 1221 -4.02 19.37 -66.13
N ASP A 1222 -2.87 18.80 -66.50
CA ASP A 1222 -2.77 17.91 -67.67
C ASP A 1222 -3.51 16.59 -67.38
N PHE A 1223 -4.68 16.44 -67.97
CA PHE A 1223 -5.55 15.27 -67.76
C PHE A 1223 -4.87 13.97 -68.19
N GLU A 1224 -4.08 13.97 -69.28
CA GLU A 1224 -3.42 12.76 -69.77
C GLU A 1224 -2.26 12.35 -68.85
N GLU A 1225 -1.52 13.32 -68.31
CA GLU A 1225 -0.48 13.10 -67.28
C GLU A 1225 -1.05 12.50 -66.02
N LEU A 1226 -2.07 13.15 -65.46
CA LEU A 1226 -2.66 12.78 -64.18
C LEU A 1226 -3.40 11.44 -64.25
N ASN A 1227 -4.08 11.17 -65.37
CA ASN A 1227 -4.70 9.87 -65.59
C ASN A 1227 -3.65 8.76 -65.73
N SER A 1228 -2.55 9.01 -66.46
CA SER A 1228 -1.47 8.02 -66.60
C SER A 1228 -0.76 7.70 -65.28
N PHE A 1229 -0.58 8.70 -64.42
CA PHE A 1229 -0.05 8.53 -63.07
C PHE A 1229 -0.93 7.62 -62.21
N CYS A 1230 -2.24 7.86 -62.23
CA CYS A 1230 -3.20 7.09 -61.43
C CYS A 1230 -3.44 5.67 -61.97
N ASP A 1231 -3.52 5.51 -63.29
CA ASP A 1231 -3.62 4.21 -63.96
C ASP A 1231 -2.35 3.37 -63.73
N GLY A 1232 -1.18 4.02 -63.70
CA GLY A 1232 0.09 3.41 -63.29
C GLY A 1232 0.07 2.94 -61.83
N LEU A 1233 -0.39 3.77 -60.89
CA LEU A 1233 -0.48 3.41 -59.47
C LEU A 1233 -1.41 2.20 -59.25
N ALA A 1234 -2.56 2.19 -59.92
CA ALA A 1234 -3.48 1.06 -59.85
C ALA A 1234 -2.88 -0.22 -60.43
N SER A 1235 -2.13 -0.11 -61.52
CA SER A 1235 -1.45 -1.25 -62.17
C SER A 1235 -0.35 -1.85 -61.29
N LEU A 1236 0.33 -1.03 -60.46
CA LEU A 1236 1.29 -1.51 -59.45
C LEU A 1236 0.61 -2.23 -58.27
N ILE A 1237 -0.55 -1.73 -57.88
CA ILE A 1237 -1.31 -2.17 -56.70
C ILE A 1237 -2.16 -3.42 -57.02
N LYS A 1238 -2.54 -3.61 -58.28
CA LYS A 1238 -3.28 -4.78 -58.77
C LYS A 1238 -2.48 -6.06 -58.53
N LYS A 1239 -2.95 -6.83 -57.55
CA LYS A 1239 -2.30 -8.03 -57.01
C LYS A 1239 -2.53 -9.28 -57.84
#